data_AF-A0A2K9NJC4-F1
#
_entry.id   AF-A0A2K9NJC4-F1
#
_cell.length_a   1.000
_cell.length_b   1.000
_cell.length_c   1.000
_cell.angle_alpha   90.00
_cell.angle_beta   90.00
_cell.angle_gamma   90.00
#
_symmetry.space_group_name_H-M   'P 1'
#
loop_
_entity.id
_entity.type
_entity.pdbx_description
1 polymer ?
#
loop_
_entity_poly.entity_id
_entity_poly.type
_entity_poly.pdbx_seq_one_letter_code
_entity_poly.pdbx_strand_id
1 'polypeptide(L)'
;MDFVLTLNDFVQTFIGLAASEGQKARFIQIGAGPHFSPFAPFLDRLAGYVVDPLLEEGHDSRYVGVKAGIGRGMGVTRLRHLDETAISNGLLPARFRELRSFGLISMLDSGGWLAGMCPNEETRAAIRMLVRDTLVACMPLKYLVGRYGIGATDMLAISTAGTELEILEQVGDLPSPPRGLLVDVENLTLIQRQKVIDLFIVRNYRPAWISQDLLAGFHDPLLAMRRHVPCLHQATASLHGQGDAILAAALADCAADLGRPTEQERIDVIIDLVEAGRIEETVTHVEALVQNTRDRAPLLQQLGPLVAEAIRLRASYFEQGDDRRVENMQRLIVALYDKCPAANQWAMNSAIQPHWEGIAARYAHQILQREPDNIAALHMAARFATAVGLGEEELSFRLRCMEHPTDRLLQMYNCLRIIWFYLQTPLDAQTRAAIIRCRDRRLQQPIPDYSDQSLQIAHDHCEQMMQCLDFDFLDQPQDVTLQPSVLFDHAGRPVTVDQVRQQAERQGVRTVLMAAGDAHYLDRYARHFVLSALANADEPILLVLHAIGGRGNIIDVAAQIGITSDRLYYSADDFDETPYLYTTINNECIFEKPLAHYQCVRFDVATSLMNDLRLPVIASDIDTLVLKGTASLTARADDVILNFNPLATGFAAIITANLLRIRPTPGARLFMGVVMAYLRGRLLESRITRWIDQIALLMAKLHCDRHHAPVIIGAFEEQDINNIIYLRYDNYPVRFLSLYSKFDLNSIPAVYR
;
A
#
# COMPACT_ATOMS: atom_id res chain seq x y z
N MET A 1 26.05 0.00 7.89
CA MET A 1 26.80 0.62 6.78
C MET A 1 27.87 1.44 7.44
N ASP A 2 29.11 0.98 7.39
CA ASP A 2 30.24 1.65 8.04
C ASP A 2 30.36 3.07 7.47
N PHE A 3 30.54 4.07 8.34
CA PHE A 3 31.13 5.33 7.91
C PHE A 3 32.46 4.96 7.26
N VAL A 4 32.55 4.97 5.93
CA VAL A 4 33.82 4.76 5.24
C VAL A 4 34.59 6.07 5.41
N LEU A 5 35.20 6.20 6.59
CA LEU A 5 36.16 7.25 6.86
C LEU A 5 37.30 7.06 5.87
N THR A 6 37.49 7.99 4.93
CA THR A 6 38.63 7.86 4.03
C THR A 6 39.91 8.26 4.78
N LEU A 7 41.06 7.73 4.34
CA LEU A 7 42.36 8.16 4.86
C LEU A 7 42.55 9.69 4.72
N ASN A 8 42.01 10.28 3.66
CA ASN A 8 42.02 11.73 3.48
C ASN A 8 41.20 12.45 4.55
N ASP A 9 40.00 11.97 4.90
CA ASP A 9 39.17 12.59 5.93
C ASP A 9 39.83 12.50 7.31
N PHE A 10 40.43 11.34 7.61
CA PHE A 10 41.21 11.15 8.85
C PHE A 10 42.33 12.18 8.96
N VAL A 11 43.17 12.30 7.93
CA VAL A 11 44.36 13.16 7.97
C VAL A 11 43.99 14.65 7.93
N GLN A 12 42.99 15.04 7.12
CA GLN A 12 42.53 16.44 7.04
C GLN A 12 41.96 16.93 8.37
N THR A 13 41.32 16.06 9.16
CA THR A 13 40.81 16.40 10.49
C THR A 13 41.92 16.94 11.39
N PHE A 14 43.04 16.24 11.48
CA PHE A 14 44.17 16.65 12.34
C PHE A 14 44.95 17.83 11.77
N ILE A 15 45.09 17.92 10.46
CA ILE A 15 45.70 19.09 9.82
C ILE A 15 44.87 20.35 10.11
N GLY A 16 43.54 20.26 10.02
CA GLY A 16 42.65 21.37 10.35
C GLY A 16 42.74 21.80 11.81
N LEU A 17 42.78 20.84 12.73
CA LEU A 17 42.95 21.09 14.17
C LEU A 17 44.30 21.80 14.45
N ALA A 18 45.41 21.25 13.96
CA ALA A 18 46.73 21.87 14.17
C ALA A 18 46.83 23.26 13.53
N ALA A 19 46.25 23.45 12.33
CA ALA A 19 46.20 24.75 11.68
C ALA A 19 45.40 25.79 12.49
N SER A 20 44.31 25.37 13.14
CA SER A 20 43.54 26.24 14.05
C SER A 20 44.35 26.65 15.30
N GLU A 21 45.33 25.84 15.68
CA GLU A 21 46.28 26.10 16.77
C GLU A 21 47.54 26.85 16.28
N GLY A 22 47.59 27.24 15.00
CA GLY A 22 48.71 27.96 14.40
C GLY A 22 49.97 27.12 14.17
N GLN A 23 49.84 25.80 14.13
CA GLN A 23 50.96 24.85 14.02
C GLN A 23 50.77 23.85 12.88
N LYS A 24 51.85 23.18 12.45
CA LYS A 24 51.74 21.99 11.60
C LYS A 24 51.39 20.77 12.47
N ALA A 25 50.54 19.88 11.96
CA ALA A 25 50.21 18.66 12.67
C ALA A 25 51.45 17.77 12.82
N ARG A 26 51.67 17.30 14.04
CA ARG A 26 52.85 16.51 14.42
C ARG A 26 52.58 15.04 14.22
N PHE A 27 53.42 14.38 13.42
CA PHE A 27 53.25 12.95 13.18
C PHE A 27 54.50 12.13 13.53
N ILE A 28 54.27 10.88 13.87
CA ILE A 28 55.28 9.83 13.90
C ILE A 28 54.77 8.71 13.01
N GLN A 29 55.60 8.27 12.07
CA GLN A 29 55.35 7.05 11.31
C GLN A 29 56.40 6.00 11.66
N ILE A 30 55.95 4.79 11.98
CA ILE A 30 56.79 3.64 12.30
C ILE A 30 56.52 2.58 11.23
N GLY A 31 57.56 2.16 10.53
CA GLY A 31 57.42 1.20 9.42
C GLY A 31 56.88 1.84 8.14
N ALA A 32 57.20 1.21 7.02
CA ALA A 32 57.13 1.71 5.64
C ALA A 32 58.10 2.87 5.34
N GLY A 33 58.98 2.65 4.36
CA GLY A 33 59.88 3.69 3.85
C GLY A 33 59.10 4.89 3.29
N PRO A 34 59.77 6.03 3.03
CA PRO A 34 59.12 7.31 2.72
C PRO A 34 58.26 7.31 1.45
N HIS A 35 58.47 6.36 0.54
CA HIS A 35 57.68 6.20 -0.68
C HIS A 35 56.29 5.56 -0.46
N PHE A 36 56.04 4.99 0.72
CA PHE A 36 54.83 4.21 1.02
C PHE A 36 54.10 4.71 2.28
N SER A 37 54.42 5.93 2.72
CA SER A 37 53.69 6.58 3.80
C SER A 37 52.22 6.80 3.39
N PRO A 38 51.23 6.36 4.20
CA PRO A 38 49.84 6.79 4.01
C PRO A 38 49.70 8.32 4.14
N PHE A 39 50.70 8.98 4.73
CA PHE A 39 50.80 10.43 4.84
C PHE A 39 51.61 11.10 3.73
N ALA A 40 52.19 10.35 2.79
CA ALA A 40 52.99 10.90 1.68
C ALA A 40 52.30 12.07 0.94
N PRO A 41 50.98 12.02 0.64
CA PRO A 41 50.28 13.13 -0.01
C PRO A 41 50.17 14.40 0.84
N PHE A 42 50.44 14.31 2.15
CA PHE A 42 50.18 15.35 3.13
C PHE A 42 51.45 15.92 3.79
N LEU A 43 52.63 15.37 3.50
CA LEU A 43 53.90 15.72 4.16
C LEU A 43 54.22 17.23 4.15
N ASP A 44 53.77 17.99 3.15
CA ASP A 44 53.97 19.44 3.10
C ASP A 44 53.29 20.19 4.27
N ARG A 45 52.20 19.61 4.79
CA ARG A 45 51.34 20.16 5.85
C ARG A 45 51.60 19.52 7.22
N LEU A 46 52.48 18.53 7.27
CA LEU A 46 52.86 17.82 8.48
C LEU A 46 54.29 18.19 8.89
N ALA A 47 54.62 17.97 10.16
CA ALA A 47 55.99 18.02 10.64
C ALA A 47 56.19 16.81 11.55
N GLY A 48 57.20 15.97 11.29
CA GLY A 48 57.25 14.72 12.01
C GLY A 48 58.45 13.84 11.72
N TYR A 49 58.36 12.64 12.26
CA TYR A 49 59.44 11.67 12.27
C TYR A 49 59.02 10.42 11.49
N VAL A 50 59.88 9.96 10.60
CA VAL A 50 59.73 8.66 9.93
C VAL A 50 60.79 7.74 10.51
N VAL A 51 60.34 6.67 11.16
CA VAL A 51 61.18 5.70 11.85
C VAL A 51 61.20 4.42 11.01
N ASP A 52 62.34 4.18 10.34
CA ASP A 52 62.58 2.98 9.55
C ASP A 52 64.02 2.49 9.79
N PRO A 53 64.22 1.23 10.20
CA PRO A 53 65.56 0.68 10.48
C PRO A 53 66.48 0.61 9.25
N LEU A 54 65.93 0.59 8.04
CA LEU A 54 66.66 0.55 6.76
C LEU A 54 66.40 1.79 5.92
N LEU A 55 66.13 2.93 6.56
CA LEU A 55 65.97 4.20 5.85
C LEU A 55 67.20 4.48 4.97
N GLU A 56 66.98 4.64 3.65
CA GLU A 56 68.02 4.98 2.67
C GLU A 56 68.46 6.44 2.86
N GLU A 57 69.70 6.75 2.50
CA GLU A 57 70.23 8.12 2.55
C GLU A 57 69.61 8.97 1.43
N GLY A 58 68.42 9.49 1.71
CA GLY A 58 67.70 10.47 0.91
C GLY A 58 66.89 11.36 1.84
N HIS A 59 67.39 12.57 2.08
CA HIS A 59 66.70 13.55 2.93
C HIS A 59 65.55 14.19 2.15
N ASP A 60 64.31 13.83 2.51
CA ASP A 60 63.18 14.71 2.27
C ASP A 60 63.15 15.73 3.41
N SER A 61 63.29 17.03 3.09
CA SER A 61 63.35 18.11 4.08
C SER A 61 62.05 18.27 4.89
N ARG A 62 60.98 17.55 4.52
CA ARG A 62 59.65 17.63 5.14
C ARG A 62 59.52 16.79 6.41
N TYR A 63 60.42 15.85 6.68
CA TYR A 63 60.41 15.04 7.90
C TYR A 63 61.82 14.73 8.41
N VAL A 64 61.92 14.29 9.66
CA VAL A 64 63.17 13.81 10.25
C VAL A 64 63.21 12.29 10.17
N GLY A 65 64.11 11.77 9.32
CA GLY A 65 64.37 10.34 9.21
C GLY A 65 65.12 9.79 10.41
N VAL A 66 64.60 8.73 11.04
CA VAL A 66 65.24 8.06 12.17
C VAL A 66 65.53 6.60 11.81
N LYS A 67 66.83 6.28 11.67
CA LYS A 67 67.30 4.93 11.35
C LYS A 67 67.33 4.04 12.59
N ALA A 68 66.16 3.57 13.01
CA ALA A 68 66.00 2.69 14.16
C ALA A 68 64.78 1.77 14.01
N GLY A 69 64.80 0.62 14.67
CA GLY A 69 63.63 -0.21 14.92
C GLY A 69 62.96 0.11 16.26
N ILE A 70 61.66 -0.11 16.37
CA ILE A 70 60.92 0.02 17.63
C ILE A 70 60.73 -1.34 18.27
N GLY A 71 61.13 -1.48 19.54
CA GLY A 71 61.03 -2.75 20.28
C GLY A 71 61.07 -2.55 21.79
N ARG A 72 60.92 -3.62 22.57
CA ARG A 72 60.76 -3.55 24.04
C ARG A 72 61.98 -3.00 24.80
N GLY A 73 63.17 -3.02 24.21
CA GLY A 73 64.42 -2.66 24.87
C GLY A 73 65.40 -1.92 23.96
N MET A 74 66.44 -1.35 24.57
CA MET A 74 67.56 -0.75 23.85
C MET A 74 68.53 -1.85 23.39
N GLY A 75 69.02 -1.78 22.15
CA GLY A 75 70.07 -2.69 21.70
C GLY A 75 70.26 -2.75 20.19
N VAL A 76 71.02 -3.74 19.73
CA VAL A 76 71.14 -4.10 18.32
C VAL A 76 70.40 -5.41 18.11
N THR A 77 69.52 -5.46 17.12
CA THR A 77 68.73 -6.65 16.78
C THR A 77 68.87 -6.98 15.30
N ARG A 78 68.52 -8.21 14.92
CA ARG A 78 68.51 -8.66 13.52
C ARG A 78 67.15 -8.36 12.90
N LEU A 79 67.13 -7.38 12.03
CA LEU A 79 66.02 -7.18 11.12
C LEU A 79 66.18 -8.13 9.94
N ARG A 80 65.11 -8.80 9.55
CA ARG A 80 65.12 -9.70 8.41
C ARG A 80 64.29 -9.10 7.28
N HIS A 81 64.80 -9.22 6.06
CA HIS A 81 64.13 -8.73 4.86
C HIS A 81 64.46 -9.64 3.67
N LEU A 82 63.73 -9.52 2.57
CA LEU A 82 64.00 -10.28 1.35
C LEU A 82 65.14 -9.60 0.56
N ASP A 83 65.89 -10.42 -0.18
CA ASP A 83 67.02 -9.98 -0.99
C ASP A 83 66.53 -9.04 -2.10
N GLU A 84 66.98 -7.78 -2.04
CA GLU A 84 66.56 -6.74 -2.97
C GLU A 84 66.99 -7.04 -4.40
N THR A 85 68.07 -7.80 -4.61
CA THR A 85 68.48 -8.23 -5.96
C THR A 85 67.49 -9.22 -6.55
N ALA A 86 66.91 -10.11 -5.75
CA ALA A 86 65.86 -11.02 -6.19
C ALA A 86 64.59 -10.25 -6.60
N ILE A 87 64.22 -9.21 -5.85
CA ILE A 87 63.08 -8.35 -6.19
C ILE A 87 63.37 -7.55 -7.47
N SER A 88 64.55 -6.95 -7.57
CA SER A 88 64.92 -6.08 -8.71
C SER A 88 65.06 -6.85 -10.01
N ASN A 89 65.43 -8.14 -9.94
CA ASN A 89 65.48 -9.05 -11.07
C ASN A 89 64.14 -9.74 -11.38
N GLY A 90 63.06 -9.38 -10.67
CA GLY A 90 61.72 -9.91 -10.89
C GLY A 90 61.48 -11.34 -10.38
N LEU A 91 62.41 -11.93 -9.61
CA LEU A 91 62.20 -13.22 -8.94
C LEU A 91 61.14 -13.13 -7.85
N LEU A 92 60.99 -11.96 -7.23
CA LEU A 92 59.94 -11.65 -6.27
C LEU A 92 59.18 -10.39 -6.72
N PRO A 93 57.85 -10.34 -6.53
CA PRO A 93 57.06 -9.13 -6.79
C PRO A 93 57.58 -7.90 -6.02
N ALA A 94 57.48 -6.72 -6.62
CA ALA A 94 57.98 -5.46 -6.04
C ALA A 94 57.45 -5.17 -4.63
N ARG A 95 56.19 -5.53 -4.32
CA ARG A 95 55.57 -5.38 -2.98
C ARG A 95 56.34 -6.09 -1.86
N PHE A 96 57.12 -7.13 -2.16
CA PHE A 96 57.94 -7.82 -1.15
C PHE A 96 59.12 -6.97 -0.64
N ARG A 97 59.43 -5.85 -1.30
CA ARG A 97 60.45 -4.89 -0.84
C ARG A 97 60.10 -4.25 0.50
N GLU A 98 58.81 -4.12 0.77
CA GLU A 98 58.26 -3.51 1.98
C GLU A 98 58.29 -4.46 3.18
N LEU A 99 58.54 -5.75 2.92
CA LEU A 99 58.43 -6.80 3.90
C LEU A 99 59.73 -6.93 4.72
N ARG A 100 59.80 -6.11 5.77
CA ARG A 100 60.91 -6.00 6.72
C ARG A 100 60.35 -6.28 8.12
N SER A 101 60.84 -7.31 8.81
CA SER A 101 60.31 -7.68 10.13
C SER A 101 61.36 -8.39 10.98
N PHE A 102 61.32 -8.17 12.29
CA PHE A 102 62.08 -8.99 13.25
C PHE A 102 61.61 -10.46 13.27
N GLY A 103 60.34 -10.70 12.90
CA GLY A 103 59.65 -12.00 12.85
C GLY A 103 59.52 -12.63 11.46
N LEU A 104 60.28 -12.19 10.46
CA LEU A 104 60.10 -12.67 9.07
C LEU A 104 60.10 -14.20 8.91
N ILE A 105 61.01 -14.89 9.60
CA ILE A 105 61.10 -16.35 9.51
C ILE A 105 59.82 -17.00 10.04
N SER A 106 59.26 -16.50 11.15
CA SER A 106 58.00 -17.01 11.69
C SER A 106 56.80 -16.76 10.78
N MET A 107 56.86 -15.76 9.89
CA MET A 107 55.81 -15.55 8.88
C MET A 107 55.83 -16.64 7.81
N LEU A 108 56.98 -17.27 7.56
CA LEU A 108 57.16 -18.38 6.61
C LEU A 108 56.84 -19.76 7.23
N ASP A 109 56.78 -19.88 8.56
CA ASP A 109 56.48 -21.14 9.22
C ASP A 109 55.01 -21.58 9.00
N SER A 110 54.71 -22.86 9.15
CA SER A 110 53.35 -23.40 8.99
C SER A 110 52.36 -22.72 9.95
N GLY A 111 51.46 -21.90 9.41
CA GLY A 111 50.51 -21.07 10.15
C GLY A 111 50.81 -19.57 10.12
N GLY A 112 52.00 -19.17 9.64
CA GLY A 112 52.32 -17.78 9.32
C GLY A 112 51.67 -17.33 8.02
N TRP A 113 51.43 -16.03 7.86
CA TRP A 113 50.65 -15.53 6.72
C TRP A 113 51.39 -15.68 5.38
N LEU A 114 52.73 -15.58 5.34
CA LEU A 114 53.49 -15.86 4.12
C LEU A 114 53.44 -17.34 3.75
N ALA A 115 53.23 -18.25 4.70
CA ALA A 115 53.03 -19.66 4.39
C ALA A 115 51.76 -19.88 3.55
N GLY A 116 50.70 -19.09 3.76
CA GLY A 116 49.49 -19.15 2.92
C GLY A 116 49.72 -18.70 1.47
N MET A 117 50.75 -17.89 1.22
CA MET A 117 51.15 -17.44 -0.12
C MET A 117 52.17 -18.36 -0.79
N CYS A 118 52.70 -19.34 -0.05
CA CYS A 118 53.66 -20.32 -0.57
C CYS A 118 52.94 -21.66 -0.81
N PRO A 119 52.83 -22.13 -2.06
CA PRO A 119 52.02 -23.31 -2.39
C PRO A 119 52.56 -24.63 -1.80
N ASN A 120 53.84 -24.69 -1.41
CA ASN A 120 54.48 -25.89 -0.87
C ASN A 120 55.76 -25.56 -0.05
N GLU A 121 56.33 -26.56 0.64
CA GLU A 121 57.57 -26.42 1.44
C GLU A 121 58.78 -26.03 0.60
N GLU A 122 58.86 -26.48 -0.65
CA GLU A 122 59.96 -26.15 -1.57
C GLU A 122 59.99 -24.64 -1.85
N THR A 123 58.82 -24.03 -2.07
CA THR A 123 58.70 -22.57 -2.25
C THR A 123 59.08 -21.82 -0.98
N ARG A 124 58.68 -22.34 0.20
CA ARG A 124 59.06 -21.76 1.49
C ARG A 124 60.57 -21.82 1.71
N ALA A 125 61.20 -22.96 1.39
CA ALA A 125 62.64 -23.12 1.47
C ALA A 125 63.35 -22.15 0.52
N ALA A 126 62.87 -22.01 -0.72
CA ALA A 126 63.41 -21.05 -1.69
C ALA A 126 63.31 -19.60 -1.19
N ILE A 127 62.17 -19.18 -0.64
CA ILE A 127 62.02 -17.83 -0.08
C ILE A 127 62.90 -17.64 1.17
N ARG A 128 63.04 -18.65 2.03
CA ARG A 128 63.98 -18.59 3.18
C ARG A 128 65.42 -18.35 2.72
N MET A 129 65.84 -18.91 1.58
CA MET A 129 67.18 -18.65 1.01
C MET A 129 67.37 -17.19 0.53
N LEU A 130 66.26 -16.51 0.23
CA LEU A 130 66.25 -15.09 -0.14
C LEU A 130 66.16 -14.16 1.07
N VAL A 131 66.02 -14.67 2.29
CA VAL A 131 66.05 -13.82 3.49
C VAL A 131 67.48 -13.35 3.77
N ARG A 132 67.60 -12.06 4.11
CA ARG A 132 68.82 -11.37 4.51
C ARG A 132 68.64 -10.82 5.91
N ASP A 133 69.71 -10.91 6.70
CA ASP A 133 69.77 -10.37 8.05
C ASP A 133 70.57 -9.06 8.01
N THR A 134 69.96 -7.97 8.50
CA THR A 134 70.64 -6.70 8.73
C THR A 134 70.59 -6.35 10.21
N LEU A 135 71.74 -6.02 10.80
CA LEU A 135 71.81 -5.56 12.18
C LEU A 135 71.37 -4.10 12.27
N VAL A 136 70.38 -3.83 13.11
CA VAL A 136 69.79 -2.49 13.26
C VAL A 136 69.69 -2.10 14.73
N ALA A 137 69.87 -0.82 15.02
CA ALA A 137 69.65 -0.28 16.34
C ALA A 137 68.14 -0.30 16.65
N CYS A 138 67.78 -0.74 17.85
CA CYS A 138 66.41 -0.84 18.33
C CYS A 138 66.26 -0.07 19.65
N MET A 139 65.12 0.60 19.81
CA MET A 139 64.78 1.36 21.01
C MET A 139 63.27 1.34 21.31
N PRO A 140 62.86 1.53 22.58
CA PRO A 140 61.45 1.72 22.94
C PRO A 140 60.87 3.03 22.38
N LEU A 141 59.57 3.03 22.08
CA LEU A 141 58.87 4.20 21.53
C LEU A 141 58.99 5.44 22.43
N LYS A 142 58.85 5.27 23.75
CA LYS A 142 59.05 6.35 24.74
C LYS A 142 60.45 6.97 24.69
N TYR A 143 61.47 6.15 24.40
CA TYR A 143 62.85 6.62 24.32
C TYR A 143 63.09 7.42 23.04
N LEU A 144 62.53 6.98 21.91
CA LEU A 144 62.52 7.74 20.66
C LEU A 144 61.92 9.13 20.88
N VAL A 145 60.72 9.19 21.44
CA VAL A 145 60.00 10.44 21.72
C VAL A 145 60.83 11.36 22.64
N GLY A 146 61.38 10.82 23.73
CA GLY A 146 62.25 11.59 24.64
C GLY A 146 63.55 12.08 24.00
N ARG A 147 64.25 11.22 23.23
CA ARG A 147 65.54 11.53 22.59
C ARG A 147 65.44 12.64 21.55
N TYR A 148 64.34 12.66 20.80
CA TYR A 148 64.10 13.64 19.74
C TYR A 148 63.25 14.83 20.21
N GLY A 149 62.94 14.93 21.51
CA GLY A 149 62.16 16.03 22.07
C GLY A 149 60.76 16.13 21.48
N ILE A 150 60.15 14.99 21.11
CA ILE A 150 58.82 14.96 20.51
C ILE A 150 57.81 15.22 21.64
N GLY A 151 57.09 16.35 21.56
CA GLY A 151 56.03 16.70 22.52
C GLY A 151 54.74 15.91 22.24
N ALA A 152 53.60 16.61 22.28
CA ALA A 152 52.32 16.02 21.88
C ALA A 152 52.39 15.53 20.42
N THR A 153 51.96 14.29 20.20
CA THR A 153 51.86 13.68 18.87
C THR A 153 50.41 13.79 18.41
N ASP A 154 50.16 14.43 17.27
CA ASP A 154 48.78 14.52 16.74
C ASP A 154 48.40 13.22 16.05
N MET A 155 49.32 12.61 15.30
CA MET A 155 49.08 11.36 14.58
C MET A 155 50.23 10.37 14.78
N LEU A 156 49.92 9.15 15.16
CA LEU A 156 50.85 8.03 15.14
C LEU A 156 50.39 7.03 14.08
N ALA A 157 51.21 6.82 13.05
CA ALA A 157 51.02 5.72 12.10
C ALA A 157 51.98 4.58 12.40
N ILE A 158 51.45 3.37 12.39
CA ILE A 158 52.20 2.13 12.53
C ILE A 158 51.85 1.27 11.31
N SER A 159 52.80 1.12 10.39
CA SER A 159 52.69 0.17 9.29
C SER A 159 53.54 -1.04 9.63
N THR A 160 52.87 -2.14 9.94
CA THR A 160 53.54 -3.39 10.28
C THR A 160 52.88 -4.51 9.50
N ALA A 161 53.67 -5.45 8.98
CA ALA A 161 53.16 -6.65 8.31
C ALA A 161 52.55 -7.67 9.31
N GLY A 162 51.76 -7.18 10.28
CA GLY A 162 50.97 -7.95 11.24
C GLY A 162 51.72 -8.60 12.41
N THR A 163 53.04 -8.43 12.53
CA THR A 163 53.87 -9.17 13.51
C THR A 163 54.45 -8.33 14.64
N GLU A 164 54.33 -7.01 14.57
CA GLU A 164 54.91 -6.05 15.53
C GLU A 164 53.82 -5.35 16.35
N LEU A 165 52.73 -6.07 16.66
CA LEU A 165 51.61 -5.57 17.48
C LEU A 165 52.06 -5.10 18.88
N GLU A 166 53.23 -5.55 19.35
CA GLU A 166 53.85 -5.06 20.59
C GLU A 166 54.16 -3.55 20.56
N ILE A 167 54.26 -2.93 19.38
CA ILE A 167 54.39 -1.48 19.27
C ILE A 167 53.12 -0.78 19.77
N LEU A 168 51.93 -1.39 19.56
CA LEU A 168 50.65 -0.86 20.06
C LEU A 168 50.58 -0.89 21.60
N GLU A 169 51.23 -1.86 22.22
CA GLU A 169 51.31 -1.96 23.70
C GLU A 169 52.08 -0.77 24.29
N GLN A 170 53.07 -0.25 23.55
CA GLN A 170 53.91 0.89 23.94
C GLN A 170 53.25 2.26 23.72
N VAL A 171 52.08 2.34 23.06
CA VAL A 171 51.40 3.63 22.79
C VAL A 171 51.02 4.35 24.07
N GLY A 172 50.62 3.62 25.12
CA GLY A 172 50.30 4.27 26.41
C GLY A 172 51.51 4.60 27.28
N ASP A 173 52.72 4.25 26.86
CA ASP A 173 53.95 4.72 27.51
C ASP A 173 54.36 6.12 27.00
N LEU A 174 53.63 6.66 26.02
CA LEU A 174 53.85 8.00 25.51
C LEU A 174 53.46 9.08 26.54
N PRO A 175 54.15 10.23 26.58
CA PRO A 175 53.82 11.33 27.49
C PRO A 175 52.39 11.85 27.35
N SER A 176 51.84 11.73 26.14
CA SER A 176 50.45 12.04 25.81
C SER A 176 49.96 11.05 24.75
N PRO A 177 48.72 10.55 24.84
CA PRO A 177 48.16 9.68 23.81
C PRO A 177 48.06 10.45 22.49
N PRO A 178 48.43 9.83 21.35
CA PRO A 178 48.22 10.42 20.04
C PRO A 178 46.74 10.79 19.81
N ARG A 179 46.44 11.95 19.23
CA ARG A 179 45.03 12.32 18.94
C ARG A 179 44.42 11.40 17.89
N GLY A 180 45.23 10.98 16.92
CA GLY A 180 44.93 9.97 15.91
C GLY A 180 45.91 8.81 15.97
N LEU A 181 45.39 7.59 15.91
CA LEU A 181 46.18 6.37 15.75
C LEU A 181 45.78 5.70 14.44
N LEU A 182 46.74 5.49 13.56
CA LEU A 182 46.57 4.78 12.30
C LEU A 182 47.41 3.52 12.34
N VAL A 183 46.80 2.37 12.11
CA VAL A 183 47.51 1.10 12.08
C VAL A 183 47.16 0.39 10.78
N ASP A 184 48.19 0.23 9.97
CA ASP A 184 48.15 -0.58 8.77
C ASP A 184 48.54 -2.01 9.16
N VAL A 185 47.57 -2.89 9.03
CA VAL A 185 47.49 -4.25 9.56
C VAL A 185 47.15 -5.24 8.45
N GLU A 186 48.09 -5.44 7.54
CA GLU A 186 47.91 -6.40 6.46
C GLU A 186 47.76 -7.84 6.98
N ASN A 187 46.81 -8.59 6.40
CA ASN A 187 46.70 -10.05 6.51
C ASN A 187 46.51 -10.62 7.94
N LEU A 188 45.94 -9.85 8.87
CA LEU A 188 45.58 -10.36 10.19
C LEU A 188 44.42 -11.37 10.14
N THR A 189 44.53 -12.45 10.94
CA THR A 189 43.38 -13.34 11.22
C THR A 189 42.27 -12.59 11.95
N LEU A 190 41.02 -13.09 11.89
CA LEU A 190 39.88 -12.50 12.61
C LEU A 190 40.16 -12.30 14.11
N ILE A 191 40.82 -13.26 14.76
CA ILE A 191 41.18 -13.18 16.19
C ILE A 191 42.21 -12.06 16.43
N GLN A 192 43.18 -11.89 15.54
CA GLN A 192 44.17 -10.81 15.65
C GLN A 192 43.57 -9.44 15.36
N ARG A 193 42.63 -9.35 14.39
CA ARG A 193 41.86 -8.12 14.13
C ARG A 193 41.08 -7.69 15.37
N GLN A 194 40.40 -8.62 16.03
CA GLN A 194 39.70 -8.33 17.27
C GLN A 194 40.65 -7.85 18.37
N LYS A 195 41.82 -8.49 18.54
CA LYS A 195 42.83 -8.02 19.51
C LYS A 195 43.30 -6.60 19.24
N VAL A 196 43.46 -6.20 17.98
CA VAL A 196 43.82 -4.82 17.62
C VAL A 196 42.68 -3.85 17.96
N ILE A 197 41.42 -4.21 17.67
CA ILE A 197 40.24 -3.41 18.06
C ILE A 197 40.16 -3.26 19.58
N ASP A 198 40.33 -4.35 20.33
CA ASP A 198 40.30 -4.34 21.80
C ASP A 198 41.39 -3.42 22.36
N LEU A 199 42.59 -3.41 21.75
CA LEU A 199 43.66 -2.50 22.12
C LEU A 199 43.27 -1.02 21.88
N PHE A 200 42.56 -0.69 20.80
CA PHE A 200 42.07 0.68 20.56
C PHE A 200 41.07 1.09 21.65
N ILE A 201 40.11 0.22 21.95
CA ILE A 201 39.06 0.49 22.94
C ILE A 201 39.64 0.64 24.34
N VAL A 202 40.54 -0.26 24.75
CA VAL A 202 41.22 -0.20 26.06
C VAL A 202 41.98 1.12 26.23
N ARG A 203 42.52 1.66 25.12
CA ARG A 203 43.29 2.90 25.08
C ARG A 203 42.45 4.15 24.75
N ASN A 204 41.12 4.04 24.80
CA ASN A 204 40.16 5.14 24.56
C ASN A 204 40.18 5.73 23.14
N TYR A 205 40.48 4.89 22.14
CA TYR A 205 40.27 5.23 20.74
C TYR A 205 38.93 4.68 20.26
N ARG A 206 38.22 5.46 19.44
CA ARG A 206 37.07 4.97 18.67
C ARG A 206 37.57 4.33 17.37
N PRO A 207 37.58 3.00 17.23
CA PRO A 207 38.08 2.34 16.03
C PRO A 207 37.16 2.59 14.84
N ALA A 208 37.74 2.85 13.68
CA ALA A 208 37.07 3.00 12.40
C ALA A 208 37.91 2.36 11.30
N TRP A 209 37.34 1.41 10.56
CA TRP A 209 38.03 0.79 9.43
C TRP A 209 38.00 1.73 8.22
N ILE A 210 39.18 2.04 7.68
CA ILE A 210 39.33 2.80 6.43
C ILE A 210 39.34 1.84 5.24
N SER A 211 39.95 0.68 5.40
CA SER A 211 39.96 -0.42 4.43
C SER A 211 40.11 -1.76 5.17
N GLN A 212 40.10 -2.89 4.43
CA GLN A 212 40.26 -4.23 5.00
C GLN A 212 41.53 -4.40 5.86
N ASP A 213 42.56 -3.60 5.60
CA ASP A 213 43.88 -3.68 6.22
C ASP A 213 44.27 -2.39 6.96
N LEU A 214 43.41 -1.35 6.97
CA LEU A 214 43.73 -0.07 7.58
C LEU A 214 42.72 0.31 8.67
N LEU A 215 43.17 0.34 9.92
CA LEU A 215 42.38 0.74 11.08
C LEU A 215 42.81 2.12 11.58
N ALA A 216 41.86 3.04 11.69
CA ALA A 216 42.05 4.35 12.28
C ALA A 216 41.32 4.47 13.62
N GLY A 217 41.81 5.35 14.47
CA GLY A 217 41.24 5.61 15.78
C GLY A 217 41.39 7.06 16.15
N PHE A 218 40.28 7.67 16.57
CA PHE A 218 40.30 8.99 17.20
C PHE A 218 40.28 8.80 18.71
N HIS A 219 41.22 9.44 19.41
CA HIS A 219 41.20 9.45 20.86
C HIS A 219 39.97 10.24 21.32
N ASP A 220 39.08 9.61 22.09
CA ASP A 220 37.85 10.22 22.59
C ASP A 220 38.02 10.68 24.05
N PRO A 221 38.30 11.98 24.29
CA PRO A 221 38.46 12.48 25.64
C PRO A 221 37.16 12.38 26.46
N LEU A 222 35.97 12.38 25.84
CA LEU A 222 34.70 12.24 26.56
C LEU A 222 34.50 10.82 27.09
N LEU A 223 34.93 9.79 26.34
CA LEU A 223 34.93 8.40 26.80
C LEU A 223 35.85 8.21 28.01
N ALA A 224 37.03 8.85 27.98
CA ALA A 224 37.97 8.85 29.10
C ALA A 224 37.38 9.60 30.32
N MET A 225 36.71 10.73 30.09
CA MET A 225 36.04 11.51 31.16
C MET A 225 34.84 10.79 31.77
N ARG A 226 34.08 10.01 30.99
CA ARG A 226 32.92 9.23 31.48
C ARG A 226 33.30 8.19 32.53
N ARG A 227 34.50 7.62 32.49
CA ARG A 227 35.02 6.73 33.54
C ARG A 227 35.14 7.41 34.90
N HIS A 228 35.20 8.74 34.91
CA HIS A 228 35.24 9.55 36.13
C HIS A 228 33.86 9.99 36.62
N VAL A 229 32.76 9.72 35.92
CA VAL A 229 31.38 10.05 36.37
C VAL A 229 31.07 9.52 37.78
N PRO A 230 31.43 8.28 38.16
CA PRO A 230 31.26 7.82 39.54
C PRO A 230 32.07 8.65 40.54
N CYS A 231 33.30 9.04 40.19
CA CYS A 231 34.14 9.89 41.02
C CYS A 231 33.59 11.33 41.10
N LEU A 232 33.01 11.85 40.02
CA LEU A 232 32.33 13.16 39.99
C LEU A 232 31.09 13.14 40.89
N HIS A 233 30.27 12.10 40.84
CA HIS A 233 29.15 11.92 41.77
C HIS A 233 29.62 11.85 43.23
N GLN A 234 30.71 11.12 43.49
CA GLN A 234 31.28 11.02 44.83
C GLN A 234 31.84 12.36 45.33
N ALA A 235 32.51 13.13 44.47
CA ALA A 235 33.00 14.48 44.77
C ALA A 235 31.85 15.46 45.01
N THR A 236 30.80 15.43 44.18
CA THR A 236 29.56 16.20 44.37
C THR A 236 28.91 15.92 45.72
N ALA A 237 28.84 14.66 46.13
CA ALA A 237 28.30 14.26 47.43
C ALA A 237 29.16 14.75 48.60
N SER A 238 30.49 14.69 48.47
CA SER A 238 31.42 15.19 49.50
C SER A 238 31.37 16.72 49.64
N LEU A 239 31.24 17.45 48.54
CA LEU A 239 31.19 18.93 48.52
C LEU A 239 29.86 19.49 49.05
N HIS A 240 28.74 18.77 48.83
CA HIS A 240 27.47 19.08 49.49
C HIS A 240 27.58 19.03 51.03
N GLY A 241 28.43 18.15 51.57
CA GLY A 241 28.69 18.07 53.02
C GLY A 241 29.61 19.18 53.58
N GLN A 242 30.32 19.91 52.72
CA GLN A 242 31.31 20.93 53.11
C GLN A 242 30.85 22.37 52.84
N GLY A 243 29.63 22.56 52.30
CA GLY A 243 29.00 23.88 52.15
C GLY A 243 29.30 24.62 50.85
N ASP A 244 29.96 24.01 49.87
CA ASP A 244 30.27 24.63 48.57
C ASP A 244 29.25 24.22 47.49
N ALA A 245 28.04 24.77 47.62
CA ALA A 245 26.87 24.36 46.82
C ALA A 245 27.01 24.69 45.32
N ILE A 246 27.76 25.74 44.97
CA ILE A 246 27.94 26.18 43.58
C ILE A 246 28.84 25.19 42.83
N LEU A 247 29.96 24.78 43.44
CA LEU A 247 30.86 23.81 42.84
C LEU A 247 30.21 22.41 42.77
N ALA A 248 29.45 22.04 43.79
CA ALA A 248 28.74 20.77 43.80
C ALA A 248 27.64 20.70 42.72
N ALA A 249 26.89 21.79 42.49
CA ALA A 249 25.92 21.87 41.40
C ALA A 249 26.59 21.77 40.03
N ALA A 250 27.70 22.50 39.81
CA ALA A 250 28.44 22.44 38.56
C ALA A 250 29.00 21.03 38.25
N LEU A 251 29.47 20.30 39.27
CA LEU A 251 29.93 18.92 39.12
C LEU A 251 28.77 17.93 38.91
N ALA A 252 27.60 18.18 39.52
CA ALA A 252 26.39 17.40 39.30
C ALA A 252 25.88 17.54 37.86
N ASP A 253 25.83 18.78 37.35
CA ASP A 253 25.43 19.07 35.97
C ASP A 253 26.42 18.44 34.98
N CYS A 254 27.72 18.56 35.25
CA CYS A 254 28.76 17.94 34.43
C CYS A 254 28.63 16.41 34.39
N ALA A 255 28.34 15.77 35.53
CA ALA A 255 28.13 14.33 35.58
C ALA A 255 26.80 13.89 34.93
N ALA A 256 25.75 14.70 35.05
CA ALA A 256 24.46 14.46 34.39
C ALA A 256 24.58 14.58 32.87
N ASP A 257 25.32 15.56 32.38
CA ASP A 257 25.59 15.75 30.95
C ASP A 257 26.49 14.65 30.39
N LEU A 258 27.53 14.24 31.13
CA LEU A 258 28.39 13.12 30.75
C LEU A 258 27.67 11.75 30.82
N GLY A 259 26.64 11.61 31.66
CA GLY A 259 25.88 10.38 31.90
C GLY A 259 24.70 10.13 30.94
N ARG A 260 24.32 11.10 30.09
CA ARG A 260 23.27 10.87 29.08
C ARG A 260 23.78 10.00 27.94
N PRO A 261 23.06 8.93 27.54
CA PRO A 261 23.43 8.17 26.35
C PRO A 261 23.33 9.09 25.13
N THR A 262 24.43 9.12 24.37
CA THR A 262 24.52 9.80 23.08
C THR A 262 23.49 9.25 22.10
N GLU A 263 23.24 10.01 21.04
CA GLU A 263 22.39 9.55 19.94
C GLU A 263 22.86 8.21 19.37
N GLN A 264 24.17 8.03 19.22
CA GLN A 264 24.75 6.77 18.76
C GLN A 264 24.51 5.62 19.75
N GLU A 265 24.70 5.84 21.05
CA GLU A 265 24.43 4.81 22.07
C GLU A 265 22.95 4.39 22.09
N ARG A 266 22.02 5.29 21.75
CA ARG A 266 20.60 4.94 21.61
C ARG A 266 20.34 4.13 20.35
N ILE A 267 21.04 4.43 19.25
CA ILE A 267 20.97 3.67 18.00
C ILE A 267 21.54 2.26 18.21
N ASP A 268 22.68 2.15 18.90
CA ASP A 268 23.31 0.86 19.20
C ASP A 268 22.38 -0.03 20.03
N VAL A 269 21.69 0.52 21.04
CA VAL A 269 20.66 -0.21 21.80
C VAL A 269 19.51 -0.70 20.92
N ILE A 270 19.07 0.12 19.95
CA ILE A 270 18.03 -0.30 18.99
C ILE A 270 18.54 -1.43 18.10
N ILE A 271 19.78 -1.35 17.61
CA ILE A 271 20.41 -2.39 16.78
C ILE A 271 20.53 -3.69 17.59
N ASP A 272 21.03 -3.64 18.81
CA ASP A 272 21.18 -4.81 19.70
C ASP A 272 19.83 -5.52 19.93
N LEU A 273 18.75 -4.75 20.15
CA LEU A 273 17.40 -5.29 20.31
C LEU A 273 16.89 -5.96 19.03
N VAL A 274 17.20 -5.40 17.86
CA VAL A 274 16.83 -5.98 16.56
C VAL A 274 17.60 -7.28 16.29
N GLU A 275 18.92 -7.27 16.52
CA GLU A 275 19.77 -8.46 16.35
C GLU A 275 19.38 -9.59 17.31
N ALA A 276 18.90 -9.25 18.51
CA ALA A 276 18.33 -10.19 19.46
C ALA A 276 16.91 -10.68 19.12
N GLY A 277 16.32 -10.22 18.01
CA GLY A 277 14.95 -10.57 17.59
C GLY A 277 13.84 -9.94 18.44
N ARG A 278 14.16 -8.90 19.22
CA ARG A 278 13.26 -8.22 20.17
C ARG A 278 12.75 -6.88 19.62
N ILE A 279 12.38 -6.87 18.35
CA ILE A 279 11.97 -5.65 17.63
C ILE A 279 10.78 -4.91 18.27
N GLU A 280 9.90 -5.60 18.98
CA GLU A 280 8.75 -4.97 19.65
C GLU A 280 9.18 -4.02 20.77
N GLU A 281 10.34 -4.26 21.35
CA GLU A 281 10.88 -3.44 22.44
C GLU A 281 11.56 -2.17 21.93
N THR A 282 11.87 -2.10 20.63
CA THR A 282 12.50 -0.91 20.05
C THR A 282 11.54 0.27 19.92
N VAL A 283 10.22 0.06 19.97
CA VAL A 283 9.19 1.09 19.76
C VAL A 283 9.43 2.32 20.63
N THR A 284 9.59 2.13 21.95
CA THR A 284 9.78 3.23 22.89
C THR A 284 11.15 3.90 22.73
N HIS A 285 12.19 3.14 22.39
CA HIS A 285 13.52 3.68 22.14
C HIS A 285 13.57 4.53 20.88
N VAL A 286 12.89 4.08 19.82
CA VAL A 286 12.76 4.79 18.55
C VAL A 286 11.92 6.05 18.69
N GLU A 287 10.77 5.99 19.36
CA GLU A 287 9.94 7.17 19.65
C GLU A 287 10.74 8.24 20.43
N ALA A 288 11.47 7.83 21.47
CA ALA A 288 12.29 8.72 22.27
C ALA A 288 13.47 9.29 21.48
N LEU A 289 14.07 8.52 20.58
CA LEU A 289 15.17 8.97 19.71
C LEU A 289 14.66 10.01 18.70
N VAL A 290 13.56 9.73 18.00
CA VAL A 290 12.95 10.62 17.00
C VAL A 290 12.47 11.95 17.60
N GLN A 291 11.97 11.93 18.85
CA GLN A 291 11.56 13.14 19.56
C GLN A 291 12.73 14.07 19.89
N ASN A 292 13.93 13.50 20.14
CA ASN A 292 15.09 14.25 20.62
C ASN A 292 16.11 14.60 19.51
N THR A 293 16.06 13.92 18.36
CA THR A 293 16.93 14.21 17.22
C THR A 293 16.39 15.37 16.37
N ARG A 294 17.22 16.41 16.16
CA ARG A 294 16.90 17.56 15.31
C ARG A 294 17.04 17.28 13.81
N ASP A 295 18.04 16.50 13.40
CA ASP A 295 18.25 16.11 12.00
C ASP A 295 17.88 14.64 11.79
N ARG A 296 16.73 14.42 11.17
CA ARG A 296 16.15 13.08 11.03
C ARG A 296 16.67 12.31 9.81
N ALA A 297 17.38 12.95 8.88
CA ALA A 297 17.84 12.27 7.66
C ALA A 297 18.91 11.19 7.93
N PRO A 298 19.95 11.43 8.76
CA PRO A 298 20.92 10.41 9.14
C PRO A 298 20.28 9.27 9.94
N LEU A 299 19.31 9.61 10.80
CA LEU A 299 18.57 8.64 11.60
C LEU A 299 17.80 7.64 10.72
N LEU A 300 17.13 8.13 9.68
CA LEU A 300 16.37 7.30 8.75
C LEU A 300 17.25 6.41 7.88
N GLN A 301 18.46 6.87 7.55
CA GLN A 301 19.43 6.06 6.83
C GLN A 301 19.92 4.88 7.69
N GLN A 302 20.14 5.11 8.98
CA GLN A 302 20.64 4.07 9.89
C GLN A 302 19.54 3.09 10.33
N LEU A 303 18.31 3.56 10.53
CA LEU A 303 17.16 2.74 10.95
C LEU A 303 16.28 2.27 9.79
N GLY A 304 16.64 2.54 8.54
CA GLY A 304 15.90 2.08 7.36
C GLY A 304 15.65 0.55 7.32
N PRO A 305 16.65 -0.31 7.59
CA PRO A 305 16.45 -1.76 7.66
C PRO A 305 15.43 -2.20 8.72
N LEU A 306 15.37 -1.47 9.85
CA LEU A 306 14.40 -1.72 10.92
C LEU A 306 12.96 -1.48 10.44
N VAL A 307 12.73 -0.49 9.58
CA VAL A 307 11.40 -0.24 9.02
C VAL A 307 10.96 -1.37 8.09
N ALA A 308 11.85 -1.84 7.22
CA ALA A 308 11.56 -2.96 6.32
C ALA A 308 11.20 -4.23 7.10
N GLU A 309 11.91 -4.49 8.19
CA GLU A 309 11.65 -5.65 9.05
C GLU A 309 10.37 -5.48 9.87
N ALA A 310 10.09 -4.28 10.38
CA ALA A 310 8.83 -3.97 11.07
C ALA A 310 7.61 -4.15 10.15
N ILE A 311 7.73 -3.73 8.89
CA ILE A 311 6.75 -3.94 7.81
C ILE A 311 6.49 -5.43 7.60
N ARG A 312 7.56 -6.23 7.46
CA ARG A 312 7.48 -7.68 7.26
C ARG A 312 6.82 -8.39 8.44
N LEU A 313 7.27 -8.09 9.67
CA LEU A 313 6.75 -8.71 10.89
C LEU A 313 5.32 -8.29 11.19
N ARG A 314 4.94 -7.05 10.88
CA ARG A 314 3.54 -6.60 10.97
C ARG A 314 2.62 -7.44 10.09
N ALA A 315 3.02 -7.74 8.85
CA ALA A 315 2.23 -8.60 7.97
C ALA A 315 2.10 -10.02 8.55
N SER A 316 3.18 -10.57 9.08
CA SER A 316 3.16 -11.89 9.73
C SER A 316 2.29 -11.93 10.99
N TYR A 317 2.35 -10.91 11.86
CA TYR A 317 1.52 -10.85 13.08
C TYR A 317 0.07 -10.60 12.76
N PHE A 318 -0.20 -9.89 11.66
CA PHE A 318 -1.54 -9.72 11.16
C PHE A 318 -2.16 -11.07 10.75
N GLU A 319 -1.45 -11.88 9.97
CA GLU A 319 -1.91 -13.23 9.58
C GLU A 319 -2.19 -14.15 10.79
N GLN A 320 -1.53 -13.85 11.92
CA GLN A 320 -1.68 -14.57 13.19
C GLN A 320 -2.79 -14.00 14.09
N GLY A 321 -3.40 -12.86 13.74
CA GLY A 321 -4.43 -12.20 14.53
C GLY A 321 -3.93 -11.55 15.83
N ASP A 322 -2.65 -11.16 15.92
CA ASP A 322 -2.10 -10.49 17.10
C ASP A 322 -2.15 -8.97 16.95
N ASP A 323 -3.32 -8.39 17.21
CA ASP A 323 -3.60 -6.95 17.05
C ASP A 323 -2.64 -6.06 17.85
N ARG A 324 -2.20 -6.51 19.03
CA ARG A 324 -1.27 -5.74 19.89
C ARG A 324 0.10 -5.62 19.23
N ARG A 325 0.60 -6.71 18.65
CA ARG A 325 1.89 -6.69 17.95
C ARG A 325 1.80 -5.94 16.63
N VAL A 326 0.67 -6.03 15.93
CA VAL A 326 0.38 -5.22 14.75
C VAL A 326 0.43 -3.72 15.10
N GLU A 327 -0.18 -3.31 16.20
CA GLU A 327 -0.16 -1.93 16.68
C GLU A 327 1.26 -1.46 17.07
N ASN A 328 2.04 -2.31 17.74
CA ASN A 328 3.42 -1.98 18.09
C ASN A 328 4.29 -1.75 16.84
N MET A 329 4.21 -2.64 15.84
CA MET A 329 4.92 -2.45 14.58
C MET A 329 4.40 -1.22 13.82
N GLN A 330 3.10 -0.95 13.90
CA GLN A 330 2.49 0.24 13.31
C GLN A 330 3.04 1.54 13.93
N ARG A 331 3.19 1.59 15.25
CA ARG A 331 3.79 2.72 15.95
C ARG A 331 5.26 2.90 15.59
N LEU A 332 6.03 1.81 15.50
CA LEU A 332 7.42 1.83 15.04
C LEU A 332 7.55 2.42 13.63
N ILE A 333 6.68 1.97 12.71
CA ILE A 333 6.60 2.50 11.35
C ILE A 333 6.25 4.00 11.43
N VAL A 334 5.16 4.41 12.07
CA VAL A 334 4.76 5.84 12.11
C VAL A 334 5.84 6.74 12.73
N ALA A 335 6.45 6.31 13.83
CA ALA A 335 7.48 7.07 14.53
C ALA A 335 8.69 7.38 13.62
N LEU A 336 9.07 6.44 12.76
CA LEU A 336 10.17 6.63 11.81
C LEU A 336 9.69 7.25 10.49
N TYR A 337 8.44 7.03 10.08
CA TYR A 337 8.07 7.12 8.67
C TYR A 337 7.10 8.24 8.30
N ASP A 338 6.94 9.22 9.18
CA ASP A 338 6.19 10.44 8.88
C ASP A 338 6.74 11.17 7.63
N LYS A 339 7.80 10.70 6.92
CA LYS A 339 8.28 11.31 5.66
C LYS A 339 8.54 10.44 4.42
N CYS A 340 8.23 9.14 4.37
CA CYS A 340 8.59 8.34 3.18
C CYS A 340 7.35 7.78 2.41
N PRO A 341 6.99 8.39 1.26
CA PRO A 341 5.80 8.03 0.48
C PRO A 341 5.76 6.56 0.05
N ALA A 342 6.91 5.93 -0.20
CA ALA A 342 6.99 4.55 -0.66
C ALA A 342 6.43 3.53 0.35
N ALA A 343 6.62 3.73 1.67
CA ALA A 343 5.99 2.80 2.64
C ALA A 343 4.56 3.18 2.99
N ASN A 344 4.15 4.45 2.90
CA ASN A 344 2.72 4.77 2.97
C ASN A 344 1.97 4.13 1.80
N GLN A 345 2.56 4.13 0.61
CA GLN A 345 2.04 3.43 -0.56
C GLN A 345 1.99 1.91 -0.33
N TRP A 346 3.07 1.32 0.19
CA TRP A 346 3.08 -0.11 0.56
C TRP A 346 2.02 -0.46 1.62
N ALA A 347 1.89 0.36 2.66
CA ALA A 347 0.96 0.13 3.76
C ALA A 347 -0.50 0.30 3.31
N MET A 348 -0.78 1.31 2.47
CA MET A 348 -2.08 1.45 1.81
C MET A 348 -2.40 0.23 0.97
N ASN A 349 -1.48 -0.22 0.10
CA ASN A 349 -1.67 -1.37 -0.77
C ASN A 349 -1.86 -2.68 0.02
N SER A 350 -1.18 -2.82 1.15
CA SER A 350 -1.30 -3.99 2.03
C SER A 350 -2.58 -3.99 2.87
N ALA A 351 -3.24 -2.83 3.01
CA ALA A 351 -4.47 -2.65 3.79
C ALA A 351 -5.75 -2.61 2.94
N ILE A 352 -5.70 -2.96 1.65
CA ILE A 352 -6.85 -2.94 0.72
C ILE A 352 -7.93 -4.00 1.08
N GLN A 353 -7.66 -4.89 2.04
CA GLN A 353 -8.62 -5.91 2.45
C GLN A 353 -9.90 -5.27 3.05
N PRO A 354 -11.10 -5.85 2.82
CA PRO A 354 -12.39 -5.22 3.17
C PRO A 354 -12.55 -4.77 4.62
N HIS A 355 -11.85 -5.39 5.56
CA HIS A 355 -11.94 -5.06 6.98
C HIS A 355 -10.97 -3.95 7.42
N TRP A 356 -10.06 -3.50 6.56
CA TRP A 356 -9.08 -2.43 6.88
C TRP A 356 -9.17 -1.23 5.95
N GLU A 357 -10.27 -1.05 5.22
CA GLU A 357 -10.46 0.10 4.32
C GLU A 357 -10.26 1.43 5.06
N GLY A 358 -10.69 1.53 6.33
CA GLY A 358 -10.44 2.73 7.16
C GLY A 358 -8.97 2.96 7.51
N ILE A 359 -8.14 1.92 7.54
CA ILE A 359 -6.69 2.04 7.73
C ILE A 359 -6.03 2.47 6.40
N ALA A 360 -6.40 1.83 5.29
CA ALA A 360 -5.93 2.21 3.96
C ALA A 360 -6.25 3.67 3.63
N ALA A 361 -7.45 4.14 4.00
CA ALA A 361 -7.86 5.53 3.84
C ALA A 361 -6.97 6.51 4.62
N ARG A 362 -6.60 6.20 5.87
CA ARG A 362 -5.68 7.04 6.65
C ARG A 362 -4.35 7.22 5.94
N TYR A 363 -3.78 6.14 5.39
CA TYR A 363 -2.56 6.22 4.59
C TYR A 363 -2.74 6.98 3.29
N ALA A 364 -3.86 6.77 2.59
CA ALA A 364 -4.20 7.53 1.40
C ALA A 364 -4.19 9.03 1.70
N HIS A 365 -4.84 9.48 2.78
CA HIS A 365 -4.81 10.90 3.19
C HIS A 365 -3.39 11.40 3.52
N GLN A 366 -2.56 10.60 4.20
CA GLN A 366 -1.17 10.97 4.48
C GLN A 366 -0.32 11.09 3.20
N ILE A 367 -0.56 10.24 2.20
CA ILE A 367 0.06 10.36 0.87
C ILE A 367 -0.41 11.65 0.20
N LEU A 368 -1.73 11.90 0.17
CA LEU A 368 -2.32 13.07 -0.51
C LEU A 368 -1.89 14.43 0.08
N GLN A 369 -1.46 14.47 1.35
CA GLN A 369 -0.88 15.69 1.95
C GLN A 369 0.46 16.09 1.33
N ARG A 370 1.17 15.14 0.68
CA ARG A 370 2.52 15.32 0.14
C ARG A 370 2.55 15.19 -1.37
N GLU A 371 1.79 14.24 -1.87
CA GLU A 371 1.58 13.93 -3.28
C GLU A 371 0.09 14.08 -3.58
N PRO A 372 -0.43 15.31 -3.73
CA PRO A 372 -1.85 15.55 -3.98
C PRO A 372 -2.37 14.80 -5.22
N ASP A 373 -1.49 14.47 -6.14
CA ASP A 373 -1.82 13.86 -7.43
C ASP A 373 -1.59 12.35 -7.47
N ASN A 374 -1.30 11.72 -6.33
CA ASN A 374 -1.12 10.27 -6.27
C ASN A 374 -2.45 9.55 -6.57
N ILE A 375 -2.56 8.98 -7.77
CA ILE A 375 -3.77 8.30 -8.29
C ILE A 375 -4.28 7.20 -7.36
N ALA A 376 -3.37 6.35 -6.85
CA ALA A 376 -3.76 5.22 -6.01
C ALA A 376 -4.35 5.71 -4.68
N ALA A 377 -3.75 6.74 -4.10
CA ALA A 377 -4.26 7.39 -2.89
C ALA A 377 -5.59 8.13 -3.16
N LEU A 378 -5.73 8.84 -4.28
CA LEU A 378 -7.00 9.47 -4.68
C LEU A 378 -8.12 8.43 -4.82
N HIS A 379 -7.85 7.31 -5.48
CA HIS A 379 -8.83 6.24 -5.65
C HIS A 379 -9.21 5.58 -4.32
N MET A 380 -8.23 5.33 -3.44
CA MET A 380 -8.49 4.77 -2.10
C MET A 380 -9.29 5.73 -1.23
N ALA A 381 -8.95 7.02 -1.21
CA ALA A 381 -9.70 8.04 -0.48
C ALA A 381 -11.14 8.17 -1.00
N ALA A 382 -11.34 8.12 -2.33
CA ALA A 382 -12.68 8.12 -2.93
C ALA A 382 -13.50 6.88 -2.51
N ARG A 383 -12.90 5.68 -2.51
CA ARG A 383 -13.57 4.44 -2.07
C ARG A 383 -13.99 4.53 -0.60
N PHE A 384 -13.11 5.02 0.27
CA PHE A 384 -13.43 5.20 1.68
C PHE A 384 -14.57 6.20 1.87
N ALA A 385 -14.49 7.35 1.18
CA ALA A 385 -15.55 8.36 1.21
C ALA A 385 -16.91 7.78 0.78
N THR A 386 -16.95 6.88 -0.22
CA THR A 386 -18.17 6.12 -0.55
C THR A 386 -18.67 5.29 0.63
N ALA A 387 -17.78 4.50 1.25
CA ALA A 387 -18.14 3.58 2.33
C ALA A 387 -18.67 4.29 3.59
N VAL A 388 -18.21 5.52 3.86
CA VAL A 388 -18.66 6.33 5.01
C VAL A 388 -19.69 7.41 4.66
N GLY A 389 -20.16 7.48 3.42
CA GLY A 389 -21.20 8.42 2.99
C GLY A 389 -20.75 9.88 2.82
N LEU A 390 -19.45 10.13 2.59
CA LEU A 390 -18.89 11.46 2.36
C LEU A 390 -18.93 11.84 0.87
N GLY A 391 -20.13 12.14 0.37
CA GLY A 391 -20.37 12.34 -1.07
C GLY A 391 -19.56 13.46 -1.73
N GLU A 392 -19.47 14.64 -1.09
CA GLU A 392 -18.72 15.78 -1.64
C GLU A 392 -17.20 15.50 -1.73
N GLU A 393 -16.64 14.85 -0.70
CA GLU A 393 -15.23 14.45 -0.69
C GLU A 393 -14.94 13.41 -1.77
N GLU A 394 -15.81 12.39 -1.90
CA GLU A 394 -15.68 11.40 -2.96
C GLU A 394 -15.68 12.07 -4.34
N LEU A 395 -16.64 12.96 -4.62
CA LEU A 395 -16.72 13.67 -5.89
C LEU A 395 -15.42 14.46 -6.15
N SER A 396 -14.90 15.17 -5.14
CA SER A 396 -13.65 15.92 -5.23
C SER A 396 -12.45 15.02 -5.56
N PHE A 397 -12.30 13.89 -4.86
CA PHE A 397 -11.22 12.93 -5.14
C PHE A 397 -11.32 12.31 -6.53
N ARG A 398 -12.53 11.99 -7.00
CA ARG A 398 -12.73 11.43 -8.35
C ARG A 398 -12.46 12.44 -9.45
N LEU A 399 -12.90 13.69 -9.29
CA LEU A 399 -12.60 14.76 -10.25
C LEU A 399 -11.08 14.97 -10.38
N ARG A 400 -10.35 14.99 -9.27
CA ARG A 400 -8.88 15.03 -9.27
C ARG A 400 -8.25 13.79 -9.91
N CYS A 401 -8.74 12.59 -9.59
CA CYS A 401 -8.26 11.35 -10.22
C CYS A 401 -8.43 11.40 -11.74
N MET A 402 -9.53 12.00 -12.21
CA MET A 402 -9.80 12.20 -13.61
C MET A 402 -8.87 13.23 -14.29
N GLU A 403 -8.15 14.09 -13.58
CA GLU A 403 -7.18 15.02 -14.18
C GLU A 403 -5.90 14.31 -14.67
N HIS A 404 -5.66 13.09 -14.18
CA HIS A 404 -4.44 12.32 -14.44
C HIS A 404 -4.66 11.19 -15.47
N PRO A 405 -3.64 10.85 -16.29
CA PRO A 405 -3.70 9.69 -17.16
C PRO A 405 -3.65 8.40 -16.32
N THR A 406 -4.72 7.60 -16.39
CA THR A 406 -4.94 6.34 -15.66
C THR A 406 -5.53 5.33 -16.60
N ASP A 407 -5.44 4.02 -16.33
CA ASP A 407 -5.97 3.02 -17.26
C ASP A 407 -7.45 3.27 -17.64
N ARG A 408 -7.80 2.86 -18.85
CA ARG A 408 -9.09 3.17 -19.47
C ARG A 408 -10.26 2.71 -18.61
N LEU A 409 -10.17 1.53 -18.00
CA LEU A 409 -11.22 0.98 -17.15
C LEU A 409 -11.42 1.83 -15.90
N LEU A 410 -10.35 2.21 -15.21
CA LEU A 410 -10.42 3.10 -14.05
C LEU A 410 -11.01 4.47 -14.40
N GLN A 411 -10.66 5.03 -15.56
CA GLN A 411 -11.27 6.28 -16.04
C GLN A 411 -12.78 6.12 -16.28
N MET A 412 -13.20 5.04 -16.94
CA MET A 412 -14.61 4.76 -17.18
C MET A 412 -15.39 4.57 -15.88
N TYR A 413 -14.83 3.82 -14.92
CA TYR A 413 -15.42 3.64 -13.61
C TYR A 413 -15.59 4.97 -12.86
N ASN A 414 -14.56 5.83 -12.88
CA ASN A 414 -14.65 7.16 -12.27
C ASN A 414 -15.68 8.05 -12.99
N CYS A 415 -15.76 8.01 -14.33
CA CYS A 415 -16.82 8.69 -15.08
C CYS A 415 -18.21 8.24 -14.62
N LEU A 416 -18.47 6.93 -14.56
CA LEU A 416 -19.77 6.41 -14.14
C LEU A 416 -20.14 6.84 -12.71
N ARG A 417 -19.16 6.89 -11.79
CA ARG A 417 -19.38 7.37 -10.42
C ARG A 417 -19.64 8.88 -10.35
N ILE A 418 -18.92 9.69 -11.13
CA ILE A 418 -19.19 11.14 -11.22
C ILE A 418 -20.58 11.40 -11.83
N ILE A 419 -20.95 10.65 -12.86
CA ILE A 419 -22.28 10.74 -13.46
C ILE A 419 -23.36 10.38 -12.44
N TRP A 420 -23.16 9.32 -11.67
CA TRP A 420 -24.05 8.96 -10.57
C TRP A 420 -24.25 10.12 -9.58
N PHE A 421 -23.19 10.83 -9.17
CA PHE A 421 -23.31 12.00 -8.31
C PHE A 421 -24.22 13.08 -8.90
N TYR A 422 -24.00 13.43 -10.16
CA TYR A 422 -24.79 14.45 -10.84
C TYR A 422 -26.25 14.04 -11.02
N LEU A 423 -26.53 12.75 -11.21
CA LEU A 423 -27.89 12.22 -11.35
C LEU A 423 -28.71 12.24 -10.05
N GLN A 424 -28.08 12.45 -8.90
CA GLN A 424 -28.81 12.68 -7.64
C GLN A 424 -29.38 14.10 -7.53
N THR A 425 -28.88 15.04 -8.35
CA THR A 425 -29.36 16.42 -8.40
C THR A 425 -30.31 16.64 -9.57
N PRO A 426 -31.18 17.67 -9.54
CA PRO A 426 -32.02 18.02 -10.68
C PRO A 426 -31.20 18.19 -11.97
N LEU A 427 -31.69 17.64 -13.10
CA LEU A 427 -30.99 17.69 -14.38
C LEU A 427 -31.12 19.06 -15.06
N ASP A 428 -30.44 20.07 -14.50
CA ASP A 428 -30.32 21.38 -15.12
C ASP A 428 -29.25 21.40 -16.24
N ALA A 429 -29.09 22.56 -16.90
CA ALA A 429 -28.14 22.71 -17.99
C ALA A 429 -26.68 22.48 -17.56
N GLN A 430 -26.33 22.84 -16.32
CA GLN A 430 -24.97 22.70 -15.78
C GLN A 430 -24.66 21.22 -15.49
N THR A 431 -25.57 20.53 -14.82
CA THR A 431 -25.50 19.12 -14.47
C THR A 431 -25.44 18.27 -15.74
N ARG A 432 -26.29 18.56 -16.74
CA ARG A 432 -26.24 17.93 -18.06
C ARG A 432 -24.88 18.13 -18.74
N ALA A 433 -24.38 19.38 -18.76
CA ALA A 433 -23.08 19.67 -19.38
C ALA A 433 -21.92 18.94 -18.66
N ALA A 434 -21.99 18.79 -17.34
CA ALA A 434 -21.00 18.05 -16.56
C ALA A 434 -21.03 16.55 -16.87
N ILE A 435 -22.23 15.95 -16.94
CA ILE A 435 -22.41 14.53 -17.32
C ILE A 435 -21.91 14.29 -18.75
N ILE A 436 -22.32 15.10 -19.72
CA ILE A 436 -21.89 14.99 -21.12
C ILE A 436 -20.37 15.11 -21.22
N ARG A 437 -19.77 16.08 -20.52
CA ARG A 437 -18.30 16.24 -20.48
C ARG A 437 -17.61 14.99 -19.92
N CYS A 438 -18.18 14.34 -18.91
CA CYS A 438 -17.61 13.11 -18.34
C CYS A 438 -17.77 11.92 -19.29
N ARG A 439 -18.96 11.75 -19.88
CA ARG A 439 -19.27 10.67 -20.85
C ARG A 439 -18.43 10.78 -22.12
N ASP A 440 -18.38 11.98 -22.71
CA ASP A 440 -17.73 12.25 -23.99
C ASP A 440 -16.23 12.57 -23.81
N ARG A 441 -15.72 12.45 -22.58
CA ARG A 441 -14.30 12.60 -22.33
C ARG A 441 -13.57 11.58 -23.19
N ARG A 442 -12.78 12.09 -24.14
CA ARG A 442 -11.97 11.24 -25.02
C ARG A 442 -11.00 10.46 -24.14
N LEU A 443 -11.32 9.19 -23.89
CA LEU A 443 -10.43 8.24 -23.26
C LEU A 443 -9.27 8.04 -24.24
N GLN A 444 -8.18 8.77 -24.01
CA GLN A 444 -7.07 8.92 -24.96
C GLN A 444 -6.27 7.62 -25.14
N GLN A 445 -6.48 6.65 -24.27
CA GLN A 445 -5.76 5.39 -24.26
C GLN A 445 -6.38 4.38 -25.22
N PRO A 446 -5.55 3.58 -25.90
CA PRO A 446 -6.04 2.47 -26.71
C PRO A 446 -6.85 1.51 -25.85
N ILE A 447 -7.81 0.82 -26.47
CA ILE A 447 -8.55 -0.26 -25.82
C ILE A 447 -7.52 -1.34 -25.44
N PRO A 448 -7.32 -1.63 -24.14
CA PRO A 448 -6.37 -2.65 -23.73
C PRO A 448 -6.87 -4.02 -24.18
N ASP A 449 -5.97 -4.86 -24.69
CA ASP A 449 -6.23 -6.29 -24.83
C ASP A 449 -6.00 -6.92 -23.45
N TYR A 450 -7.09 -7.09 -22.69
CA TYR A 450 -7.00 -7.68 -21.36
C TYR A 450 -6.81 -9.19 -21.50
N SER A 451 -5.66 -9.70 -21.06
CA SER A 451 -5.44 -11.14 -20.95
C SER A 451 -6.36 -11.81 -19.93
N ASP A 452 -6.89 -11.04 -18.98
CA ASP A 452 -7.89 -11.46 -18.00
C ASP A 452 -9.30 -11.17 -18.52
N GLN A 453 -10.09 -12.23 -18.72
CA GLN A 453 -11.47 -12.16 -19.18
C GLN A 453 -12.36 -11.35 -18.24
N SER A 454 -12.13 -11.37 -16.93
CA SER A 454 -12.91 -10.58 -15.98
C SER A 454 -12.71 -9.08 -16.15
N LEU A 455 -11.48 -8.64 -16.49
CA LEU A 455 -11.21 -7.24 -16.81
C LEU A 455 -11.85 -6.81 -18.14
N GLN A 456 -11.85 -7.71 -19.13
CA GLN A 456 -12.55 -7.46 -20.40
C GLN A 456 -14.06 -7.28 -20.17
N ILE A 457 -14.67 -8.15 -19.37
CA ILE A 457 -16.10 -8.06 -19.02
C ILE A 457 -16.41 -6.76 -18.28
N ALA A 458 -15.56 -6.36 -17.32
CA ALA A 458 -15.72 -5.10 -16.60
C ALA A 458 -15.61 -3.87 -17.52
N HIS A 459 -14.69 -3.90 -18.48
CA HIS A 459 -14.56 -2.88 -19.51
C HIS A 459 -15.82 -2.78 -20.37
N ASP A 460 -16.25 -3.90 -20.95
CA ASP A 460 -17.44 -3.96 -21.81
C ASP A 460 -18.68 -3.49 -21.03
N HIS A 461 -18.82 -3.88 -19.76
CA HIS A 461 -19.90 -3.41 -18.89
C HIS A 461 -19.87 -1.88 -18.71
N CYS A 462 -18.71 -1.31 -18.36
CA CYS A 462 -18.61 0.14 -18.17
C CYS A 462 -18.90 0.91 -19.46
N GLU A 463 -18.48 0.37 -20.61
CA GLU A 463 -18.73 0.96 -21.92
C GLU A 463 -20.22 0.98 -22.24
N GLN A 464 -20.89 -0.17 -22.10
CA GLN A 464 -22.33 -0.28 -22.30
C GLN A 464 -23.12 0.66 -21.39
N MET A 465 -22.74 0.74 -20.12
CA MET A 465 -23.37 1.63 -19.15
C MET A 465 -23.25 3.12 -19.54
N MET A 466 -22.10 3.56 -20.05
CA MET A 466 -21.95 4.94 -20.56
C MET A 466 -22.76 5.17 -21.84
N GLN A 467 -22.82 4.20 -22.75
CA GLN A 467 -23.56 4.28 -24.01
C GLN A 467 -25.08 4.34 -23.81
N CYS A 468 -25.59 3.73 -22.75
CA CYS A 468 -27.00 3.76 -22.40
C CYS A 468 -27.46 5.18 -21.95
N LEU A 469 -26.56 6.05 -21.49
CA LEU A 469 -26.91 7.41 -21.11
C LEU A 469 -27.07 8.33 -22.32
N ASP A 470 -28.26 8.27 -22.89
CA ASP A 470 -28.65 8.93 -24.13
C ASP A 470 -29.36 10.27 -23.88
N PHE A 471 -28.59 11.33 -23.67
CA PHE A 471 -29.15 12.67 -23.43
C PHE A 471 -29.82 13.28 -24.67
N ASP A 472 -29.60 12.72 -25.86
CA ASP A 472 -30.24 13.18 -27.09
C ASP A 472 -31.63 12.56 -27.22
N PHE A 473 -31.79 11.29 -26.82
CA PHE A 473 -33.10 10.65 -26.67
C PHE A 473 -34.05 11.43 -25.74
N LEU A 474 -33.52 12.06 -24.68
CA LEU A 474 -34.34 12.83 -23.73
C LEU A 474 -35.08 14.00 -24.38
N ASP A 475 -34.57 14.56 -25.48
CA ASP A 475 -35.18 15.70 -26.14
C ASP A 475 -36.37 15.31 -27.02
N GLN A 476 -36.34 14.12 -27.63
CA GLN A 476 -37.36 13.65 -28.58
C GLN A 476 -37.55 12.12 -28.50
N PRO A 477 -38.20 11.60 -27.45
CA PRO A 477 -38.55 10.19 -27.40
C PRO A 477 -39.52 9.87 -28.55
N GLN A 478 -39.32 8.72 -29.20
CA GLN A 478 -40.21 8.28 -30.28
C GLN A 478 -41.56 7.83 -29.71
N ASP A 479 -42.64 8.14 -30.42
CA ASP A 479 -43.96 7.61 -30.07
C ASP A 479 -44.01 6.10 -30.27
N VAL A 480 -44.57 5.41 -29.28
CA VAL A 480 -44.67 3.96 -29.29
C VAL A 480 -46.12 3.52 -29.37
N THR A 481 -46.44 2.71 -30.39
CA THR A 481 -47.73 2.02 -30.46
C THR A 481 -47.74 0.85 -29.48
N LEU A 482 -48.66 0.90 -28.52
CA LEU A 482 -48.89 -0.19 -27.58
C LEU A 482 -49.63 -1.33 -28.26
N GLN A 483 -49.22 -2.56 -27.94
CA GLN A 483 -49.92 -3.75 -28.38
C GLN A 483 -51.10 -4.02 -27.44
N PRO A 484 -52.29 -4.37 -27.96
CA PRO A 484 -53.42 -4.76 -27.11
C PRO A 484 -53.07 -5.95 -26.22
N SER A 485 -53.61 -5.97 -25.00
CA SER A 485 -53.42 -7.10 -24.08
C SER A 485 -54.12 -8.34 -24.62
N VAL A 486 -53.37 -9.43 -24.79
CA VAL A 486 -53.92 -10.76 -25.02
C VAL A 486 -54.07 -11.45 -23.68
N LEU A 487 -55.30 -11.83 -23.32
CA LEU A 487 -55.66 -12.33 -22.00
C LEU A 487 -56.32 -13.70 -22.08
N PHE A 488 -56.06 -14.52 -21.05
CA PHE A 488 -56.62 -15.84 -20.86
C PHE A 488 -57.11 -15.98 -19.42
N ASP A 489 -58.17 -16.76 -19.19
CA ASP A 489 -58.65 -17.08 -17.84
C ASP A 489 -57.70 -18.07 -17.11
N HIS A 490 -58.00 -18.39 -15.86
CA HIS A 490 -57.21 -19.35 -15.06
C HIS A 490 -57.09 -20.77 -15.66
N ALA A 491 -57.89 -21.10 -16.67
CA ALA A 491 -57.84 -22.37 -17.40
C ALA A 491 -57.12 -22.25 -18.76
N GLY A 492 -56.52 -21.09 -19.05
CA GLY A 492 -55.83 -20.82 -20.31
C GLY A 492 -56.77 -20.54 -21.49
N ARG A 493 -58.06 -20.25 -21.25
CA ARG A 493 -59.02 -19.98 -22.33
C ARG A 493 -59.00 -18.50 -22.68
N PRO A 494 -59.01 -18.13 -23.98
CA PRO A 494 -58.99 -16.73 -24.39
C PRO A 494 -60.18 -15.95 -23.81
N VAL A 495 -59.91 -14.75 -23.30
CA VAL A 495 -60.92 -13.80 -22.83
C VAL A 495 -60.66 -12.42 -23.43
N THR A 496 -61.71 -11.64 -23.67
CA THR A 496 -61.57 -10.28 -24.17
C THR A 496 -61.29 -9.30 -23.03
N VAL A 497 -60.59 -8.21 -23.32
CA VAL A 497 -60.35 -7.12 -22.37
C VAL A 497 -61.66 -6.63 -21.73
N ASP A 498 -62.73 -6.49 -22.51
CA ASP A 498 -64.03 -6.04 -22.00
C ASP A 498 -64.67 -7.04 -21.02
N GLN A 499 -64.50 -8.35 -21.26
CA GLN A 499 -64.94 -9.38 -20.31
C GLN A 499 -64.19 -9.26 -18.98
N VAL A 500 -62.87 -9.06 -19.04
CA VAL A 500 -62.04 -8.89 -17.85
C VAL A 500 -62.40 -7.59 -17.12
N ARG A 501 -62.65 -6.49 -17.84
CA ARG A 501 -63.07 -5.20 -17.25
C ARG A 501 -64.41 -5.33 -16.53
N GLN A 502 -65.40 -5.96 -17.16
CA GLN A 502 -66.71 -6.20 -16.54
C GLN A 502 -66.60 -7.08 -15.29
N GLN A 503 -65.74 -8.10 -15.32
CA GLN A 503 -65.52 -8.96 -14.16
C GLN A 503 -64.82 -8.20 -13.02
N ALA A 504 -63.81 -7.40 -13.34
CA ALA A 504 -63.12 -6.54 -12.40
C ALA A 504 -64.08 -5.54 -11.72
N GLU A 505 -64.96 -4.90 -12.50
CA GLU A 505 -66.01 -4.03 -11.98
C GLU A 505 -66.98 -4.76 -11.03
N ARG A 506 -67.45 -5.96 -11.41
CA ARG A 506 -68.34 -6.78 -10.57
C ARG A 506 -67.71 -7.19 -9.25
N GLN A 507 -66.42 -7.52 -9.26
CA GLN A 507 -65.66 -7.90 -8.07
C GLN A 507 -65.17 -6.70 -7.26
N GLY A 508 -65.37 -5.46 -7.74
CA GLY A 508 -64.87 -4.25 -7.09
C GLY A 508 -63.34 -4.15 -7.08
N VAL A 509 -62.67 -4.74 -8.08
CA VAL A 509 -61.21 -4.72 -8.22
C VAL A 509 -60.70 -3.29 -8.27
N ARG A 510 -59.66 -3.01 -7.49
CA ARG A 510 -59.03 -1.68 -7.42
C ARG A 510 -57.66 -1.62 -8.05
N THR A 511 -56.96 -2.75 -8.15
CA THR A 511 -55.60 -2.82 -8.67
C THR A 511 -55.36 -4.14 -9.38
N VAL A 512 -54.49 -4.08 -10.39
CA VAL A 512 -53.90 -5.25 -11.05
C VAL A 512 -52.51 -5.47 -10.49
N LEU A 513 -52.23 -6.65 -9.96
CA LEU A 513 -50.86 -7.07 -9.65
C LEU A 513 -50.38 -8.00 -10.76
N MET A 514 -49.20 -7.71 -11.29
CA MET A 514 -48.71 -8.31 -12.51
C MET A 514 -47.24 -8.71 -12.38
N ALA A 515 -46.90 -9.88 -12.92
CA ALA A 515 -45.53 -10.35 -13.05
C ALA A 515 -45.36 -11.04 -14.41
N ALA A 516 -44.12 -11.13 -14.88
CA ALA A 516 -43.76 -11.83 -16.12
C ALA A 516 -42.62 -12.81 -15.87
N GLY A 517 -42.60 -13.92 -16.59
CA GLY A 517 -41.53 -14.90 -16.54
C GLY A 517 -41.44 -15.72 -17.81
N ASP A 518 -40.23 -16.19 -18.11
CA ASP A 518 -40.03 -17.29 -19.06
C ASP A 518 -40.55 -18.60 -18.44
N ALA A 519 -40.53 -19.68 -19.22
CA ALA A 519 -41.00 -20.99 -18.74
C ALA A 519 -40.29 -21.44 -17.45
N HIS A 520 -39.00 -21.14 -17.29
CA HIS A 520 -38.22 -21.53 -16.12
C HIS A 520 -38.63 -20.75 -14.86
N TYR A 521 -38.76 -19.43 -14.96
CA TYR A 521 -39.16 -18.58 -13.84
C TYR A 521 -40.63 -18.81 -13.46
N LEU A 522 -41.51 -19.07 -14.44
CA LEU A 522 -42.90 -19.42 -14.17
C LEU A 522 -43.00 -20.71 -13.34
N ASP A 523 -42.32 -21.79 -13.77
CA ASP A 523 -42.27 -23.05 -13.04
C ASP A 523 -41.83 -22.86 -11.58
N ARG A 524 -40.80 -22.04 -11.39
CA ARG A 524 -40.16 -21.86 -10.09
C ARG A 524 -40.91 -20.93 -9.14
N TYR A 525 -41.51 -19.86 -9.63
CA TYR A 525 -41.99 -18.77 -8.76
C TYR A 525 -43.47 -18.40 -8.92
N ALA A 526 -44.11 -18.70 -10.06
CA ALA A 526 -45.47 -18.22 -10.34
C ALA A 526 -46.48 -18.63 -9.27
N ARG A 527 -46.40 -19.89 -8.82
CA ARG A 527 -47.29 -20.43 -7.79
C ARG A 527 -47.13 -19.69 -6.47
N HIS A 528 -45.89 -19.42 -6.05
CA HIS A 528 -45.58 -18.69 -4.83
C HIS A 528 -46.06 -17.24 -4.86
N PHE A 529 -45.83 -16.56 -5.99
CA PHE A 529 -46.30 -15.20 -6.22
C PHE A 529 -47.83 -15.12 -6.11
N VAL A 530 -48.56 -15.98 -6.83
CA VAL A 530 -50.03 -15.96 -6.85
C VAL A 530 -50.62 -16.32 -5.50
N LEU A 531 -50.16 -17.39 -4.85
CA LEU A 531 -50.72 -17.81 -3.55
C LEU A 531 -50.47 -16.78 -2.46
N SER A 532 -49.27 -16.19 -2.41
CA SER A 532 -48.96 -15.13 -1.44
C SER A 532 -49.80 -13.88 -1.67
N ALA A 533 -50.01 -13.48 -2.94
CA ALA A 533 -50.86 -12.35 -3.29
C ALA A 533 -52.33 -12.59 -2.93
N LEU A 534 -52.88 -13.77 -3.24
CA LEU A 534 -54.27 -14.10 -2.89
C LEU A 534 -54.49 -14.17 -1.37
N ALA A 535 -53.53 -14.73 -0.64
CA ALA A 535 -53.64 -14.92 0.80
C ALA A 535 -53.53 -13.60 1.59
N ASN A 536 -52.76 -12.62 1.11
CA ASN A 536 -52.47 -11.38 1.83
C ASN A 536 -53.18 -10.15 1.26
N ALA A 537 -54.02 -10.30 0.22
CA ALA A 537 -54.79 -9.19 -0.33
C ALA A 537 -55.78 -8.60 0.70
N ASP A 538 -55.65 -7.32 0.99
CA ASP A 538 -56.56 -6.53 1.84
C ASP A 538 -57.63 -5.77 1.03
N GLU A 539 -57.59 -5.89 -0.30
CA GLU A 539 -58.58 -5.37 -1.24
C GLU A 539 -58.80 -6.36 -2.39
N PRO A 540 -59.92 -6.25 -3.13
CA PRO A 540 -60.08 -6.97 -4.38
C PRO A 540 -59.01 -6.53 -5.40
N ILE A 541 -58.15 -7.46 -5.77
CA ILE A 541 -57.09 -7.34 -6.78
C ILE A 541 -57.30 -8.36 -7.90
N LEU A 542 -56.84 -8.01 -9.10
CA LEU A 542 -56.72 -8.91 -10.24
C LEU A 542 -55.24 -9.28 -10.42
N LEU A 543 -54.96 -10.55 -10.64
CA LEU A 543 -53.62 -11.08 -10.86
C LEU A 543 -53.43 -11.39 -12.35
N VAL A 544 -52.35 -10.88 -12.93
CA VAL A 544 -51.93 -11.23 -14.30
C VAL A 544 -50.52 -11.82 -14.28
N LEU A 545 -50.39 -13.05 -14.75
CA LEU A 545 -49.09 -13.65 -15.04
C LEU A 545 -48.84 -13.64 -16.54
N HIS A 546 -47.77 -12.99 -16.96
CA HIS A 546 -47.38 -12.96 -18.36
C HIS A 546 -46.33 -14.05 -18.67
N ALA A 547 -46.66 -14.91 -19.61
CA ALA A 547 -45.78 -15.96 -20.11
C ALA A 547 -45.05 -15.50 -21.38
N ILE A 548 -43.74 -15.29 -21.24
CA ILE A 548 -42.87 -14.82 -22.31
C ILE A 548 -42.62 -15.98 -23.29
N GLY A 549 -42.96 -15.77 -24.56
CA GLY A 549 -42.96 -16.80 -25.60
C GLY A 549 -44.03 -17.87 -25.40
N GLY A 550 -44.98 -17.64 -24.49
CA GLY A 550 -45.91 -18.66 -23.99
C GLY A 550 -47.26 -18.73 -24.71
N ARG A 551 -47.47 -17.99 -25.81
CA ARG A 551 -48.82 -17.90 -26.41
C ARG A 551 -49.31 -19.25 -26.92
N GLY A 552 -48.43 -20.04 -27.53
CA GLY A 552 -48.78 -21.35 -28.09
C GLY A 552 -49.06 -22.45 -27.06
N ASN A 553 -48.62 -22.28 -25.81
CA ASN A 553 -48.69 -23.31 -24.76
C ASN A 553 -49.34 -22.80 -23.45
N ILE A 554 -50.15 -21.73 -23.53
CA ILE A 554 -50.72 -21.08 -22.35
C ILE A 554 -51.61 -22.00 -21.50
N ILE A 555 -52.26 -22.99 -22.12
CA ILE A 555 -53.05 -24.02 -21.43
C ILE A 555 -52.14 -24.89 -20.54
N ASP A 556 -50.97 -25.27 -21.04
CA ASP A 556 -50.00 -26.07 -20.29
C ASP A 556 -49.39 -25.25 -19.15
N VAL A 557 -49.07 -23.97 -19.40
CA VAL A 557 -48.61 -23.03 -18.36
C VAL A 557 -49.65 -22.89 -17.25
N ALA A 558 -50.93 -22.70 -17.60
CA ALA A 558 -52.01 -22.60 -16.63
C ALA A 558 -52.18 -23.91 -15.82
N ALA A 559 -52.10 -25.06 -16.49
CA ALA A 559 -52.19 -26.37 -15.86
C ALA A 559 -51.02 -26.64 -14.90
N GLN A 560 -49.81 -26.25 -15.27
CA GLN A 560 -48.60 -26.38 -14.45
C GLN A 560 -48.68 -25.54 -13.18
N ILE A 561 -49.15 -24.29 -13.29
CA ILE A 561 -49.32 -23.41 -12.13
C ILE A 561 -50.43 -23.95 -11.21
N GLY A 562 -51.50 -24.50 -11.79
CA GLY A 562 -52.48 -25.30 -11.07
C GLY A 562 -53.25 -24.54 -9.99
N ILE A 563 -53.56 -23.26 -10.25
CA ILE A 563 -54.35 -22.41 -9.34
C ILE A 563 -55.66 -22.02 -10.04
N THR A 564 -56.78 -22.38 -9.41
CA THR A 564 -58.11 -21.99 -9.86
C THR A 564 -58.59 -20.77 -9.08
N SER A 565 -58.67 -19.62 -9.74
CA SER A 565 -59.17 -18.38 -9.14
C SER A 565 -59.81 -17.50 -10.21
N ASP A 566 -60.97 -16.90 -9.91
CA ASP A 566 -61.65 -15.95 -10.77
C ASP A 566 -60.97 -14.56 -10.79
N ARG A 567 -59.93 -14.40 -9.98
CA ARG A 567 -59.07 -13.22 -9.92
C ARG A 567 -57.75 -13.42 -10.67
N LEU A 568 -57.45 -14.62 -11.18
CA LEU A 568 -56.22 -14.95 -11.89
C LEU A 568 -56.45 -15.01 -13.40
N TYR A 569 -55.61 -14.28 -14.13
CA TYR A 569 -55.55 -14.26 -15.58
C TYR A 569 -54.11 -14.50 -16.04
N TYR A 570 -53.98 -15.01 -17.25
CA TYR A 570 -52.71 -15.12 -17.93
C TYR A 570 -52.66 -14.17 -19.12
N SER A 571 -51.45 -13.73 -19.46
CA SER A 571 -51.14 -13.06 -20.71
C SER A 571 -49.96 -13.77 -21.37
N ALA A 572 -49.81 -13.65 -22.68
CA ALA A 572 -48.68 -14.25 -23.38
C ALA A 572 -48.40 -13.58 -24.73
N ASP A 573 -47.14 -13.60 -25.12
CA ASP A 573 -46.66 -13.15 -26.43
C ASP A 573 -46.07 -14.29 -27.26
N ASP A 574 -45.68 -13.95 -28.50
CA ASP A 574 -45.03 -14.85 -29.45
C ASP A 574 -43.50 -14.64 -29.45
N PHE A 575 -42.91 -14.21 -28.33
CA PHE A 575 -41.47 -14.01 -28.25
C PHE A 575 -40.72 -15.32 -28.51
N ASP A 576 -39.89 -15.33 -29.54
CA ASP A 576 -38.97 -16.43 -29.86
C ASP A 576 -37.56 -15.98 -29.48
N GLU A 577 -36.89 -16.71 -28.61
CA GLU A 577 -35.51 -16.41 -28.20
C GLU A 577 -34.46 -16.76 -29.28
N THR A 578 -34.80 -17.67 -30.20
CA THR A 578 -33.91 -18.20 -31.25
C THR A 578 -33.22 -17.12 -32.11
N PRO A 579 -33.90 -16.05 -32.58
CA PRO A 579 -33.27 -15.01 -33.40
C PRO A 579 -32.50 -13.96 -32.58
N TYR A 580 -32.54 -13.97 -31.24
CA TYR A 580 -31.89 -12.93 -30.44
C TYR A 580 -30.39 -13.20 -30.30
N LEU A 581 -29.63 -12.47 -31.11
CA LEU A 581 -28.16 -12.53 -31.17
C LEU A 581 -27.45 -11.63 -30.15
N TYR A 582 -28.19 -10.90 -29.30
CA TYR A 582 -27.56 -9.89 -28.46
C TYR A 582 -26.94 -10.49 -27.20
N THR A 583 -25.75 -9.99 -26.89
CA THR A 583 -24.99 -10.39 -25.71
C THR A 583 -25.38 -9.50 -24.54
N THR A 584 -25.99 -10.08 -23.49
CA THR A 584 -26.27 -9.31 -22.27
C THR A 584 -25.01 -9.30 -21.40
N ILE A 585 -24.52 -8.11 -21.08
CA ILE A 585 -23.27 -7.91 -20.31
C ILE A 585 -23.62 -7.47 -18.89
N ASN A 586 -23.00 -8.14 -17.91
CA ASN A 586 -22.97 -7.75 -16.51
C ASN A 586 -21.51 -7.46 -16.08
N ASN A 587 -21.30 -6.90 -14.89
CA ASN A 587 -19.97 -6.66 -14.31
C ASN A 587 -19.13 -7.94 -14.12
N GLU A 588 -19.77 -9.11 -14.06
CA GLU A 588 -19.12 -10.40 -13.73
C GLU A 588 -19.18 -11.44 -14.85
N CYS A 589 -20.14 -11.34 -15.76
CA CYS A 589 -20.41 -12.38 -16.75
C CYS A 589 -21.12 -11.84 -18.00
N ILE A 590 -21.05 -12.66 -19.04
CA ILE A 590 -21.77 -12.50 -20.29
C ILE A 590 -22.85 -13.57 -20.35
N PHE A 591 -24.09 -13.17 -20.67
CA PHE A 591 -25.19 -14.10 -20.90
C PHE A 591 -25.50 -14.22 -22.39
N GLU A 592 -25.50 -15.46 -22.88
CA GLU A 592 -25.95 -15.84 -24.23
C GLU A 592 -27.46 -16.13 -24.24
N LYS A 593 -28.24 -15.30 -23.53
CA LYS A 593 -29.69 -15.34 -23.48
C LYS A 593 -30.23 -13.91 -23.58
N PRO A 594 -31.46 -13.69 -24.09
CA PRO A 594 -32.08 -12.39 -24.17
C PRO A 594 -32.59 -11.89 -22.80
N LEU A 595 -31.73 -11.92 -21.79
CA LEU A 595 -32.06 -11.59 -20.40
C LEU A 595 -32.62 -10.17 -20.26
N ALA A 596 -32.04 -9.22 -21.00
CA ALA A 596 -32.54 -7.85 -21.03
C ALA A 596 -34.01 -7.77 -21.47
N HIS A 597 -34.42 -8.56 -22.47
CA HIS A 597 -35.83 -8.64 -22.86
C HIS A 597 -36.69 -9.23 -21.75
N TYR A 598 -36.27 -10.34 -21.14
CA TYR A 598 -37.03 -10.96 -20.04
C TYR A 598 -37.28 -9.98 -18.88
N GLN A 599 -36.30 -9.15 -18.55
CA GLN A 599 -36.43 -8.12 -17.51
C GLN A 599 -37.40 -6.99 -17.90
N CYS A 600 -37.48 -6.68 -19.19
CA CYS A 600 -38.15 -5.48 -19.70
C CYS A 600 -39.61 -5.70 -20.15
N VAL A 601 -39.94 -6.88 -20.66
CA VAL A 601 -41.26 -7.16 -21.27
C VAL A 601 -42.42 -6.86 -20.33
N ARG A 602 -42.20 -7.00 -19.01
CA ARG A 602 -43.24 -6.69 -18.02
C ARG A 602 -43.73 -5.25 -18.09
N PHE A 603 -42.88 -4.31 -18.50
CA PHE A 603 -43.25 -2.90 -18.59
C PHE A 603 -44.14 -2.61 -19.79
N ASP A 604 -43.95 -3.32 -20.91
CA ASP A 604 -44.83 -3.23 -22.08
C ASP A 604 -46.22 -3.76 -21.72
N VAL A 605 -46.26 -4.96 -21.14
CA VAL A 605 -47.51 -5.62 -20.74
C VAL A 605 -48.23 -4.82 -19.64
N ALA A 606 -47.52 -4.31 -18.63
CA ALA A 606 -48.12 -3.47 -17.59
C ALA A 606 -48.73 -2.20 -18.18
N THR A 607 -48.06 -1.57 -19.15
CA THR A 607 -48.56 -0.37 -19.83
C THR A 607 -49.82 -0.67 -20.64
N SER A 608 -49.85 -1.79 -21.37
CA SER A 608 -51.04 -2.25 -22.08
C SER A 608 -52.20 -2.54 -21.13
N LEU A 609 -51.96 -3.28 -20.04
CA LEU A 609 -52.97 -3.58 -19.02
C LEU A 609 -53.55 -2.32 -18.38
N MET A 610 -52.71 -1.34 -18.04
CA MET A 610 -53.14 -0.07 -17.46
C MET A 610 -54.09 0.67 -18.41
N ASN A 611 -53.80 0.67 -19.71
CA ASN A 611 -54.61 1.35 -20.71
C ASN A 611 -55.90 0.60 -21.04
N ASP A 612 -55.82 -0.72 -21.14
CA ASP A 612 -56.91 -1.61 -21.49
C ASP A 612 -57.90 -1.74 -20.33
N LEU A 613 -57.42 -2.00 -19.11
CA LEU A 613 -58.29 -2.23 -17.96
C LEU A 613 -58.70 -0.93 -17.24
N ARG A 614 -57.98 0.18 -17.49
CA ARG A 614 -58.20 1.46 -16.80
C ARG A 614 -58.10 1.32 -15.27
N LEU A 615 -57.24 0.43 -14.81
CA LEU A 615 -56.93 0.18 -13.41
C LEU A 615 -55.44 0.48 -13.14
N PRO A 616 -55.08 0.89 -11.90
CA PRO A 616 -53.69 0.87 -11.47
C PRO A 616 -53.07 -0.51 -11.63
N VAL A 617 -51.80 -0.55 -12.07
CA VAL A 617 -51.02 -1.78 -12.23
C VAL A 617 -49.79 -1.71 -11.33
N ILE A 618 -49.57 -2.72 -10.52
CA ILE A 618 -48.31 -2.98 -9.81
C ILE A 618 -47.60 -4.09 -10.59
N ALA A 619 -46.50 -3.74 -11.27
CA ALA A 619 -45.65 -4.68 -11.97
C ALA A 619 -44.46 -5.05 -11.08
N SER A 620 -44.22 -6.35 -10.87
CA SER A 620 -43.15 -6.87 -10.03
C SER A 620 -42.33 -7.91 -10.77
N ASP A 621 -41.09 -8.14 -10.34
CA ASP A 621 -40.40 -9.38 -10.65
C ASP A 621 -41.22 -10.58 -10.12
N ILE A 622 -41.26 -11.67 -10.89
CA ILE A 622 -42.05 -12.86 -10.53
C ILE A 622 -41.49 -13.61 -9.32
N ASP A 623 -40.19 -13.45 -9.03
CA ASP A 623 -39.53 -13.97 -7.84
C ASP A 623 -39.83 -13.10 -6.62
N THR A 624 -41.09 -12.72 -6.39
CA THR A 624 -41.54 -11.89 -5.26
C THR A 624 -42.66 -12.58 -4.47
N LEU A 625 -42.64 -12.48 -3.14
CA LEU A 625 -43.77 -12.83 -2.27
C LEU A 625 -44.52 -11.58 -1.83
N VAL A 626 -45.85 -11.63 -1.84
CA VAL A 626 -46.69 -10.59 -1.26
C VAL A 626 -47.04 -10.98 0.17
N LEU A 627 -46.52 -10.23 1.14
CA LEU A 627 -46.64 -10.52 2.58
C LEU A 627 -47.65 -9.62 3.29
N LYS A 628 -48.03 -8.49 2.68
CA LYS A 628 -49.06 -7.57 3.20
C LYS A 628 -49.92 -7.06 2.05
N GLY A 629 -51.11 -6.57 2.39
CA GLY A 629 -52.05 -6.04 1.42
C GLY A 629 -51.61 -4.73 0.74
N THR A 630 -52.21 -4.43 -0.41
CA THR A 630 -51.82 -3.34 -1.33
C THR A 630 -52.71 -2.11 -1.25
N ALA A 631 -53.80 -2.13 -0.47
CA ALA A 631 -54.81 -1.06 -0.47
C ALA A 631 -54.22 0.34 -0.25
N SER A 632 -53.25 0.46 0.68
CA SER A 632 -52.59 1.73 0.95
C SER A 632 -51.75 2.24 -0.23
N LEU A 633 -51.12 1.34 -1.00
CA LEU A 633 -50.39 1.69 -2.23
C LEU A 633 -51.35 2.07 -3.36
N THR A 634 -52.44 1.33 -3.49
CA THR A 634 -53.49 1.59 -4.48
C THR A 634 -54.09 2.99 -4.31
N ALA A 635 -54.32 3.40 -3.07
CA ALA A 635 -54.90 4.70 -2.72
C ALA A 635 -53.98 5.90 -3.01
N ARG A 636 -52.68 5.68 -3.29
CA ARG A 636 -51.74 6.77 -3.55
C ARG A 636 -52.07 7.53 -4.84
N ALA A 637 -51.97 8.86 -4.74
CA ALA A 637 -52.31 9.79 -5.81
C ALA A 637 -51.19 9.99 -6.85
N ASP A 638 -50.03 9.36 -6.65
CA ASP A 638 -48.92 9.38 -7.61
C ASP A 638 -49.38 8.81 -8.97
N ASP A 639 -48.78 9.27 -10.06
CA ASP A 639 -48.99 8.68 -11.38
C ASP A 639 -48.14 7.42 -11.54
N VAL A 640 -46.89 7.50 -11.07
CA VAL A 640 -45.90 6.43 -11.10
C VAL A 640 -45.23 6.34 -9.73
N ILE A 641 -44.97 5.13 -9.24
CA ILE A 641 -44.17 4.89 -8.03
C ILE A 641 -43.00 3.98 -8.40
N LEU A 642 -41.78 4.43 -8.08
CA LEU A 642 -40.52 3.75 -8.40
C LEU A 642 -39.82 3.29 -7.11
N ASN A 643 -39.00 2.25 -7.20
CA ASN A 643 -38.15 1.82 -6.09
C ASN A 643 -36.82 2.58 -6.11
N PHE A 644 -36.81 3.75 -5.46
CA PHE A 644 -35.63 4.59 -5.35
C PHE A 644 -34.68 4.10 -4.24
N ASN A 645 -33.39 4.02 -4.56
CA ASN A 645 -32.35 3.71 -3.60
C ASN A 645 -31.33 4.85 -3.54
N PRO A 646 -31.51 5.82 -2.62
CA PRO A 646 -30.60 6.97 -2.50
C PRO A 646 -29.20 6.58 -2.01
N LEU A 647 -29.05 5.41 -1.39
CA LEU A 647 -27.78 4.87 -0.90
C LEU A 647 -27.06 4.00 -1.94
N ALA A 648 -27.65 3.80 -3.12
CA ALA A 648 -27.08 2.97 -4.17
C ALA A 648 -25.74 3.50 -4.67
N THR A 649 -24.74 2.64 -4.86
CA THR A 649 -23.39 3.05 -5.29
C THR A 649 -23.19 3.02 -6.82
N GLY A 650 -24.26 2.98 -7.62
CA GLY A 650 -24.19 3.04 -9.08
C GLY A 650 -25.44 3.66 -9.70
N PHE A 651 -25.33 4.30 -10.87
CA PHE A 651 -26.44 5.05 -11.47
C PHE A 651 -27.62 4.17 -11.89
N ALA A 652 -27.38 2.95 -12.39
CA ALA A 652 -28.46 2.00 -12.62
C ALA A 652 -29.19 1.65 -11.32
N ALA A 653 -28.47 1.53 -10.20
CA ALA A 653 -29.06 1.15 -8.93
C ALA A 653 -29.80 2.29 -8.21
N ILE A 654 -29.81 3.53 -8.73
CA ILE A 654 -30.63 4.64 -8.18
C ILE A 654 -32.11 4.26 -8.22
N ILE A 655 -32.54 3.57 -9.28
CA ILE A 655 -33.90 3.06 -9.44
C ILE A 655 -33.79 1.57 -9.67
N THR A 656 -34.25 0.77 -8.71
CA THR A 656 -34.33 -0.67 -8.91
C THR A 656 -35.66 -1.00 -9.60
N ALA A 657 -35.61 -1.93 -10.56
CA ALA A 657 -36.73 -2.22 -11.44
C ALA A 657 -37.66 -3.33 -10.91
N ASN A 658 -37.40 -3.88 -9.73
CA ASN A 658 -38.11 -5.05 -9.17
C ASN A 658 -39.58 -4.79 -8.80
N LEU A 659 -39.96 -3.51 -8.67
CA LEU A 659 -41.33 -3.09 -8.42
C LEU A 659 -41.60 -1.74 -9.07
N LEU A 660 -42.75 -1.64 -9.73
CA LEU A 660 -43.25 -0.44 -10.37
C LEU A 660 -44.76 -0.36 -10.12
N ARG A 661 -45.28 0.81 -9.75
CA ARG A 661 -46.74 1.04 -9.78
C ARG A 661 -47.06 2.15 -10.76
N ILE A 662 -48.03 1.93 -11.63
CA ILE A 662 -48.54 2.91 -12.60
C ILE A 662 -50.06 3.07 -12.45
N ARG A 663 -50.55 4.31 -12.57
CA ARG A 663 -51.97 4.64 -12.54
C ARG A 663 -52.46 5.02 -13.93
N PRO A 664 -53.70 4.77 -14.35
CA PRO A 664 -54.22 5.07 -15.70
C PRO A 664 -54.41 6.58 -16.00
N THR A 665 -53.46 7.43 -15.65
CA THR A 665 -53.46 8.89 -15.87
C THR A 665 -52.70 9.28 -17.14
N PRO A 666 -52.91 10.51 -17.66
CA PRO A 666 -52.08 11.04 -18.73
C PRO A 666 -50.59 11.07 -18.37
N GLY A 667 -50.25 11.40 -17.12
CA GLY A 667 -48.87 11.47 -16.66
C GLY A 667 -48.16 10.12 -16.69
N ALA A 668 -48.80 9.05 -16.20
CA ALA A 668 -48.22 7.71 -16.25
C ALA A 668 -48.09 7.19 -17.69
N ARG A 669 -49.07 7.51 -18.57
CA ARG A 669 -48.97 7.17 -20.01
C ARG A 669 -47.80 7.85 -20.68
N LEU A 670 -47.55 9.12 -20.38
CA LEU A 670 -46.38 9.84 -20.86
C LEU A 670 -45.10 9.15 -20.37
N PHE A 671 -44.97 8.94 -19.06
CA PHE A 671 -43.79 8.31 -18.46
C PHE A 671 -43.50 6.93 -19.07
N MET A 672 -44.50 6.05 -19.10
CA MET A 672 -44.33 4.71 -19.67
C MET A 672 -44.11 4.72 -21.18
N GLY A 673 -44.69 5.68 -21.91
CA GLY A 673 -44.37 5.89 -23.32
C GLY A 673 -42.88 6.12 -23.55
N VAL A 674 -42.25 6.93 -22.70
CA VAL A 674 -40.79 7.18 -22.75
C VAL A 674 -40.00 5.93 -22.38
N VAL A 675 -40.40 5.19 -21.33
CA VAL A 675 -39.76 3.90 -20.97
C VAL A 675 -39.79 2.95 -22.17
N MET A 676 -40.94 2.82 -22.84
CA MET A 676 -41.10 1.92 -23.97
C MET A 676 -40.31 2.37 -25.19
N ALA A 677 -40.29 3.67 -25.48
CA ALA A 677 -39.53 4.23 -26.59
C ALA A 677 -38.05 3.94 -26.43
N TYR A 678 -37.54 4.10 -25.22
CA TYR A 678 -36.15 3.82 -24.90
C TYR A 678 -35.83 2.33 -25.04
N LEU A 679 -36.62 1.45 -24.41
CA LEU A 679 -36.39 0.00 -24.43
C LEU A 679 -36.49 -0.60 -25.83
N ARG A 680 -37.48 -0.20 -26.63
CA ARG A 680 -37.62 -0.72 -28.00
C ARG A 680 -36.47 -0.32 -28.91
N GLY A 681 -35.86 0.85 -28.71
CA GLY A 681 -34.63 1.22 -29.42
C GLY A 681 -33.44 0.38 -28.97
N ARG A 682 -33.23 0.26 -27.65
CA ARG A 682 -32.04 -0.41 -27.08
C ARG A 682 -32.03 -1.93 -27.21
N LEU A 683 -33.19 -2.58 -27.12
CA LEU A 683 -33.29 -4.03 -27.26
C LEU A 683 -33.02 -4.56 -28.68
N LEU A 684 -32.83 -3.66 -29.67
CA LEU A 684 -32.41 -4.02 -31.03
C LEU A 684 -30.88 -4.06 -31.21
N GLU A 685 -30.11 -3.60 -30.22
CA GLU A 685 -28.65 -3.58 -30.26
C GLU A 685 -28.06 -4.98 -30.05
N SER A 686 -26.87 -5.23 -30.61
CA SER A 686 -26.17 -6.53 -30.50
C SER A 686 -25.50 -6.76 -29.15
N ARG A 687 -25.35 -5.71 -28.34
CA ARG A 687 -24.79 -5.76 -26.99
C ARG A 687 -25.63 -4.85 -26.12
N ILE A 688 -25.98 -5.33 -24.93
CA ILE A 688 -26.83 -4.57 -24.01
C ILE A 688 -26.47 -4.87 -22.57
N THR A 689 -26.62 -3.87 -21.70
CA THR A 689 -26.43 -4.05 -20.27
C THR A 689 -27.62 -4.78 -19.65
N ARG A 690 -27.36 -5.66 -18.67
CA ARG A 690 -28.41 -6.30 -17.86
C ARG A 690 -29.29 -5.29 -17.11
N TRP A 691 -28.80 -4.08 -16.90
CA TRP A 691 -29.48 -3.05 -16.11
C TRP A 691 -30.36 -2.11 -16.96
N ILE A 692 -30.68 -2.50 -18.19
CA ILE A 692 -31.39 -1.62 -19.14
C ILE A 692 -32.81 -1.26 -18.67
N ASP A 693 -33.47 -2.14 -17.94
CA ASP A 693 -34.76 -1.92 -17.30
C ASP A 693 -34.73 -0.74 -16.31
N GLN A 694 -33.71 -0.72 -15.45
CA GLN A 694 -33.46 0.34 -14.47
C GLN A 694 -33.07 1.64 -15.16
N ILE A 695 -32.24 1.55 -16.19
CA ILE A 695 -31.84 2.72 -16.98
C ILE A 695 -33.05 3.32 -17.70
N ALA A 696 -33.96 2.51 -18.26
CA ALA A 696 -35.15 3.02 -18.93
C ALA A 696 -36.06 3.83 -17.99
N LEU A 697 -36.25 3.36 -16.75
CA LEU A 697 -36.98 4.11 -15.71
C LEU A 697 -36.28 5.42 -15.36
N LEU A 698 -34.94 5.39 -15.25
CA LEU A 698 -34.14 6.58 -15.00
C LEU A 698 -34.25 7.58 -16.16
N MET A 699 -34.13 7.13 -17.41
CA MET A 699 -34.23 7.98 -18.60
C MET A 699 -35.62 8.62 -18.71
N ALA A 700 -36.70 7.88 -18.41
CA ALA A 700 -38.04 8.44 -18.36
C ALA A 700 -38.19 9.50 -17.27
N LYS A 701 -37.63 9.27 -16.07
CA LYS A 701 -37.60 10.27 -14.99
C LYS A 701 -36.84 11.53 -15.44
N LEU A 702 -35.64 11.38 -16.00
CA LEU A 702 -34.83 12.50 -16.48
C LEU A 702 -35.53 13.29 -17.59
N HIS A 703 -36.26 12.62 -18.48
CA HIS A 703 -37.09 13.27 -19.48
C HIS A 703 -38.19 14.12 -18.82
N CYS A 704 -38.94 13.55 -17.88
CA CYS A 704 -40.00 14.28 -17.18
C CYS A 704 -39.45 15.50 -16.41
N ASP A 705 -38.33 15.34 -15.69
CA ASP A 705 -37.69 16.43 -14.94
C ASP A 705 -37.23 17.56 -15.87
N ARG A 706 -36.59 17.20 -17.00
CA ARG A 706 -36.06 18.15 -17.99
C ARG A 706 -37.13 19.00 -18.64
N HIS A 707 -38.26 18.39 -19.01
CA HIS A 707 -39.35 19.06 -19.71
C HIS A 707 -40.41 19.63 -18.76
N HIS A 708 -40.18 19.56 -17.44
CA HIS A 708 -41.17 19.92 -16.42
C HIS A 708 -42.54 19.27 -16.70
N ALA A 709 -42.52 18.00 -17.11
CA ALA A 709 -43.72 17.29 -17.48
C ALA A 709 -44.66 17.19 -16.26
N PRO A 710 -45.98 17.33 -16.44
CA PRO A 710 -46.95 17.24 -15.35
C PRO A 710 -47.19 15.78 -14.94
N VAL A 711 -46.15 15.11 -14.45
CA VAL A 711 -46.17 13.73 -13.98
C VAL A 711 -45.80 13.71 -12.49
N ILE A 712 -46.64 13.09 -11.67
CA ILE A 712 -46.35 12.92 -10.24
C ILE A 712 -45.64 11.59 -10.05
N ILE A 713 -44.33 11.64 -9.81
CA ILE A 713 -43.49 10.46 -9.56
C ILE A 713 -43.24 10.33 -8.05
N GLY A 714 -43.77 9.26 -7.46
CA GLY A 714 -43.56 8.89 -6.06
C GLY A 714 -42.49 7.81 -5.87
N ALA A 715 -42.22 7.49 -4.61
CA ALA A 715 -41.27 6.45 -4.20
C ALA A 715 -41.97 5.38 -3.35
N PHE A 716 -41.54 4.13 -3.48
CA PHE A 716 -41.86 3.09 -2.49
C PHE A 716 -41.17 3.40 -1.16
N GLU A 717 -41.84 3.07 -0.07
CA GLU A 717 -41.35 3.20 1.30
C GLU A 717 -40.54 1.95 1.70
N GLU A 718 -39.71 2.03 2.74
CA GLU A 718 -38.84 0.91 3.16
C GLU A 718 -39.61 -0.37 3.50
N GLN A 719 -40.84 -0.24 4.01
CA GLN A 719 -41.72 -1.37 4.29
C GLN A 719 -42.43 -1.90 3.05
N ASP A 720 -42.32 -1.25 1.89
CA ASP A 720 -43.01 -1.68 0.69
C ASP A 720 -42.25 -2.82 0.02
N ILE A 721 -40.92 -2.74 -0.06
CA ILE A 721 -40.09 -3.77 -0.69
C ILE A 721 -38.71 -3.86 -0.03
N ASN A 722 -38.15 -5.07 0.08
CA ASN A 722 -36.80 -5.25 0.61
C ASN A 722 -35.73 -4.78 -0.38
N ASN A 723 -34.86 -3.90 0.09
CA ASN A 723 -33.63 -3.51 -0.60
C ASN A 723 -32.39 -4.28 -0.10
N ILE A 724 -32.59 -5.30 0.74
CA ILE A 724 -31.57 -6.19 1.28
C ILE A 724 -31.88 -7.63 0.84
N ILE A 725 -30.83 -8.40 0.55
CA ILE A 725 -30.94 -9.81 0.14
C ILE A 725 -31.16 -10.69 1.37
N TYR A 726 -32.28 -11.43 1.38
CA TYR A 726 -32.55 -12.48 2.36
C TYR A 726 -32.30 -13.85 1.73
N LEU A 727 -31.79 -14.81 2.51
CA LEU A 727 -31.48 -16.17 2.02
C LEU A 727 -32.56 -17.19 2.38
N ARG A 728 -33.48 -16.84 3.27
CA ARG A 728 -34.62 -17.68 3.69
C ARG A 728 -35.77 -16.79 4.10
N TYR A 729 -36.95 -17.38 4.17
CA TYR A 729 -38.14 -16.73 4.71
C TYR A 729 -37.99 -16.57 6.22
N ASP A 730 -38.35 -15.39 6.68
CA ASP A 730 -38.64 -15.06 8.06
C ASP A 730 -39.88 -14.15 8.05
N ASN A 731 -40.43 -13.85 9.21
CA ASN A 731 -41.60 -12.97 9.33
C ASN A 731 -41.21 -11.49 9.14
N TYR A 732 -40.76 -11.15 7.93
CA TYR A 732 -40.24 -9.83 7.59
C TYR A 732 -41.36 -8.78 7.53
N PRO A 733 -41.12 -7.55 8.05
CA PRO A 733 -42.13 -6.51 8.11
C PRO A 733 -42.34 -5.77 6.76
N VAL A 734 -42.01 -6.37 5.62
CA VAL A 734 -42.16 -5.78 4.28
C VAL A 734 -43.46 -6.20 3.60
N ARG A 735 -43.94 -5.45 2.60
CA ARG A 735 -45.14 -5.79 1.80
C ARG A 735 -44.80 -6.74 0.67
N PHE A 736 -43.74 -6.44 -0.08
CA PHE A 736 -43.19 -7.28 -1.14
C PHE A 736 -41.81 -7.79 -0.70
N LEU A 737 -41.60 -9.10 -0.80
CA LEU A 737 -40.33 -9.75 -0.51
C LEU A 737 -39.76 -10.32 -1.81
N SER A 738 -38.82 -9.61 -2.44
CA SER A 738 -38.05 -10.12 -3.57
C SER A 738 -37.11 -11.24 -3.13
N LEU A 739 -37.22 -12.37 -3.82
CA LEU A 739 -36.50 -13.63 -3.62
C LEU A 739 -35.28 -13.64 -4.52
N TYR A 740 -34.09 -13.66 -3.95
CA TYR A 740 -32.86 -13.75 -4.73
C TYR A 740 -32.61 -15.18 -5.22
N SER A 741 -31.76 -15.38 -6.22
CA SER A 741 -31.51 -16.71 -6.85
C SER A 741 -31.10 -17.83 -5.87
N LYS A 742 -30.50 -17.45 -4.73
CA LYS A 742 -30.05 -18.34 -3.64
C LYS A 742 -31.06 -18.48 -2.48
N PHE A 743 -32.27 -17.95 -2.61
CA PHE A 743 -33.30 -18.03 -1.57
C PHE A 743 -33.78 -19.48 -1.39
N ASP A 744 -33.89 -19.93 -0.14
CA ASP A 744 -34.44 -21.25 0.19
C ASP A 744 -35.97 -21.28 0.04
N LEU A 745 -36.47 -21.77 -1.10
CA LEU A 745 -37.90 -21.89 -1.36
C LEU A 745 -38.62 -22.85 -0.39
N ASN A 746 -37.91 -23.75 0.29
CA ASN A 746 -38.52 -24.64 1.27
C ASN A 746 -38.87 -23.93 2.59
N SER A 747 -38.23 -22.80 2.85
CA SER A 747 -38.54 -21.96 4.01
C SER A 747 -39.87 -21.21 3.88
N ILE A 748 -40.42 -21.11 2.66
CA ILE A 748 -41.69 -20.44 2.39
C ILE A 748 -42.85 -21.17 3.10
N PRO A 749 -43.74 -20.45 3.82
CA PRO A 749 -44.91 -21.04 4.46
C PRO A 749 -45.76 -21.89 3.50
N ALA A 750 -46.30 -23.00 3.99
CA ALA A 750 -47.09 -23.93 3.16
C ALA A 750 -48.31 -23.27 2.49
N VAL A 751 -48.87 -22.21 3.07
CA VAL A 751 -49.96 -21.43 2.48
C VAL A 751 -49.55 -20.71 1.18
N TYR A 752 -48.25 -20.51 0.94
CA TYR A 752 -47.72 -19.89 -0.27
C TYR A 752 -47.00 -20.89 -1.18
N ARG A 753 -47.02 -22.20 -0.91
CA ARG A 753 -46.45 -23.25 -1.77
C ARG A 753 -47.58 -24.02 -2.46
#